data_AF-A0A9W3BGE7-F1
#
_entry.id   AF-A0A9W3BGE7-F1
#
_cell.length_a   1.000
_cell.length_b   1.000
_cell.length_c   1.000
_cell.angle_alpha   90.00
_cell.angle_beta   90.00
_cell.angle_gamma   90.00
#
_symmetry.space_group_name_H-M   'P 1'
#
loop_
_entity.id
_entity.type
_entity.pdbx_description
1 polymer ?
#
loop_
_entity_poly.entity_id
_entity_poly.type
_entity_poly.pdbx_seq_one_letter_code
_entity_poly.pdbx_strand_id
1 'polypeptide(L)'
;MKGLRVVRGPDWEWGDTDGGVGHVGTVIDFDEDEKTATVIWDSASSEIKYRAGMNGAFDLLVLDNAQTAVIHPTISCDECEENGIKGLRWKCAVCPNYDLCSSCYHSDKHNMCHKFLRYDTYHGIGPTLLAARGCSQNEKQQSQGIFTGAVVSKGVNWIWNNEDDGDGAIGLVVDIEDWGVTYRSKVQVMWANKTCFNYRVGHQGIVDLTCRLAADGGQYYEGHLPLLGKDTVTSEGPMLPTGYIDQHLHLIEPNISFDVCAVMNILQEYRTTMVEYTIRPGIRVVRGPNWDWDDQDGGEGYVGTVFDIDPSNFANVLWDNGSKFRYRIGYCNNFDLRILDTAPSGVVHKTVLCNSCRCYIQGIRWKCTSCFDFDLCSACYNSDQHDITHTFWRYYELSENRVLVPCRSKSVKIMSRGIFKDAIVCRGPDWQWGEQDAVIDVVSSSQGTEPSPVDTDSVLLKRKITYAFTDLIQPLDILSVFHKYNLHILTEREIEDIRVETTFKGRFKGAEMLLDKLYKYKGWFQCLLNVLQDEKVKLRDLASSLDKLKHDLLHETVSQASGLQSDHPQPVQTKSYGQGLVLSIKSWDETANCAARVQWDNHSQFEYRVGYMGKVDLKLVKASDGGYYYRDHLPILGNSIQLIAAIFTPPNMTPPLCWKMSTILIAYEQL
;
A
#
# COMPACT_ATOMS: atom_id res chain seq x y z
N MET A 1 35.81 -14.34 10.56
CA MET A 1 35.55 -14.29 9.10
C MET A 1 34.34 -15.10 8.66
N LYS A 2 33.88 -16.12 9.42
CA LYS A 2 32.62 -16.82 9.10
C LYS A 2 31.44 -15.87 9.06
N GLY A 3 30.66 -15.94 7.99
CA GLY A 3 29.49 -15.12 7.73
C GLY A 3 29.68 -13.98 6.74
N LEU A 4 30.93 -13.63 6.38
CA LEU A 4 31.19 -12.58 5.38
C LEU A 4 30.43 -12.86 4.08
N ARG A 5 29.82 -11.82 3.52
CA ARG A 5 29.19 -11.87 2.20
C ARG A 5 30.23 -11.42 1.18
N VAL A 6 30.47 -12.25 0.17
CA VAL A 6 31.58 -12.09 -0.78
C VAL A 6 31.12 -12.17 -2.22
N VAL A 7 31.93 -11.61 -3.11
CA VAL A 7 31.84 -11.72 -4.57
C VAL A 7 33.20 -12.15 -5.12
N ARG A 8 33.25 -12.62 -6.38
CA ARG A 8 34.53 -12.92 -7.02
C ARG A 8 35.49 -11.72 -7.03
N GLY A 9 36.77 -11.98 -6.84
CA GLY A 9 37.84 -11.00 -6.77
C GLY A 9 38.74 -10.93 -8.02
N PRO A 10 39.81 -10.14 -7.96
CA PRO A 10 40.61 -9.80 -9.14
C PRO A 10 41.42 -10.98 -9.70
N ASP A 11 41.80 -11.95 -8.88
CA ASP A 11 42.62 -13.10 -9.31
C ASP A 11 41.77 -14.33 -9.67
N TRP A 12 40.45 -14.16 -9.81
CA TRP A 12 39.49 -15.24 -10.05
C TRP A 12 39.80 -16.05 -11.31
N GLU A 13 39.96 -17.37 -11.16
CA GLU A 13 40.23 -18.32 -12.26
C GLU A 13 39.23 -19.49 -12.33
N TRP A 14 38.14 -19.40 -11.55
CA TRP A 14 37.24 -20.53 -11.26
C TRP A 14 35.99 -20.58 -12.14
N GLY A 15 36.06 -20.08 -13.38
CA GLY A 15 34.91 -20.03 -14.28
C GLY A 15 33.70 -19.31 -13.65
N ASP A 16 32.51 -19.90 -13.73
CA ASP A 16 31.30 -19.36 -13.09
C ASP A 16 30.83 -20.23 -11.92
N THR A 17 31.77 -20.76 -11.12
CA THR A 17 31.43 -21.53 -9.90
C THR A 17 30.64 -20.73 -8.86
N ASP A 18 30.66 -19.40 -8.96
CA ASP A 18 29.87 -18.46 -8.17
C ASP A 18 28.50 -18.11 -8.78
N GLY A 19 28.19 -18.58 -10.00
CA GLY A 19 26.98 -18.22 -10.74
C GLY A 19 27.17 -17.06 -11.74
N GLY A 20 28.36 -16.47 -11.82
CA GLY A 20 28.65 -15.34 -12.71
C GLY A 20 29.02 -14.07 -11.93
N VAL A 21 29.62 -13.09 -12.63
CA VAL A 21 30.05 -11.82 -12.02
C VAL A 21 28.92 -11.18 -11.21
N GLY A 22 29.25 -10.75 -9.99
CA GLY A 22 28.30 -10.09 -9.09
C GLY A 22 27.42 -11.03 -8.26
N HIS A 23 27.45 -12.34 -8.49
CA HIS A 23 26.79 -13.27 -7.60
C HIS A 23 27.44 -13.27 -6.21
N VAL A 24 26.59 -13.35 -5.18
CA VAL A 24 27.02 -13.25 -3.79
C VAL A 24 27.12 -14.64 -3.17
N GLY A 25 28.10 -14.83 -2.29
CA GLY A 25 28.26 -16.03 -1.49
C GLY A 25 28.53 -15.71 -0.03
N THR A 26 28.49 -16.74 0.81
CA THR A 26 28.78 -16.69 2.24
C THR A 26 30.05 -17.45 2.55
N VAL A 27 30.99 -16.81 3.25
CA VAL A 27 32.16 -17.49 3.80
C VAL A 27 31.74 -18.34 5.00
N ILE A 28 31.92 -19.64 4.90
CA ILE A 28 31.57 -20.60 5.98
C ILE A 28 32.77 -20.99 6.82
N ASP A 29 33.97 -20.87 6.25
CA ASP A 29 35.22 -21.19 6.92
C ASP A 29 36.39 -20.40 6.33
N PHE A 30 37.43 -20.18 7.14
CA PHE A 30 38.64 -19.51 6.72
C PHE A 30 39.84 -20.19 7.36
N ASP A 31 40.77 -20.64 6.53
CA ASP A 31 42.02 -21.26 6.94
C ASP A 31 43.14 -20.22 6.85
N GLU A 32 43.61 -19.77 8.02
CA GLU A 32 44.63 -18.73 8.11
C GLU A 32 46.03 -19.22 7.71
N ASP A 33 46.31 -20.50 7.89
CA ASP A 33 47.60 -21.12 7.58
C ASP A 33 47.71 -21.38 6.07
N GLU A 34 46.66 -21.93 5.48
CA GLU A 34 46.58 -22.15 4.03
C GLU A 34 46.29 -20.86 3.25
N LYS A 35 45.82 -19.81 3.91
CA LYS A 35 45.31 -18.57 3.30
C LYS A 35 44.21 -18.87 2.28
N THR A 36 43.23 -19.67 2.70
CA THR A 36 42.06 -20.04 1.89
C THR A 36 40.75 -19.77 2.61
N ALA A 37 39.68 -19.60 1.85
CA ALA A 37 38.33 -19.43 2.38
C ALA A 37 37.39 -20.42 1.71
N THR A 38 36.53 -21.05 2.50
CA THR A 38 35.46 -21.91 1.98
C THR A 38 34.17 -21.10 1.89
N VAL A 39 33.56 -21.09 0.71
CA VAL A 39 32.37 -20.31 0.38
C VAL A 39 31.25 -21.22 -0.08
N ILE A 40 30.03 -20.91 0.35
CA ILE A 40 28.78 -21.38 -0.26
C ILE A 40 28.19 -20.19 -1.02
N TRP A 41 28.06 -20.33 -2.34
CA TRP A 41 27.44 -19.31 -3.18
C TRP A 41 25.93 -19.35 -3.04
N ASP A 42 25.26 -18.21 -3.13
CA ASP A 42 23.81 -18.14 -2.99
C ASP A 42 23.11 -19.07 -4.00
N SER A 43 23.62 -19.18 -5.22
CA SER A 43 23.07 -20.00 -6.30
C SER A 43 23.41 -21.49 -6.22
N ALA A 44 24.29 -21.91 -5.30
CA ALA A 44 24.81 -23.27 -5.28
C ALA A 44 24.95 -23.82 -3.86
N SER A 45 24.68 -25.11 -3.69
CA SER A 45 24.81 -25.77 -2.38
C SER A 45 26.21 -26.37 -2.14
N SER A 46 27.16 -26.12 -3.03
CA SER A 46 28.52 -26.66 -2.94
C SER A 46 29.41 -25.78 -2.07
N GLU A 47 30.12 -26.42 -1.14
CA GLU A 47 31.21 -25.80 -0.38
C GLU A 47 32.48 -25.83 -1.24
N ILE A 48 32.95 -24.65 -1.66
CA ILE A 48 34.13 -24.54 -2.53
C ILE A 48 35.18 -23.69 -1.83
N LYS A 49 36.43 -24.18 -1.84
CA LYS A 49 37.60 -23.52 -1.26
C LYS A 49 38.29 -22.64 -2.31
N TYR A 50 38.54 -21.37 -1.97
CA TYR A 50 39.13 -20.35 -2.82
C TYR A 50 40.38 -19.73 -2.18
N ARG A 51 41.26 -19.12 -3.00
CA ARG A 51 42.48 -18.47 -2.52
C ARG A 51 42.14 -17.12 -1.89
N ALA A 52 42.67 -16.91 -0.70
CA ALA A 52 42.50 -15.72 0.11
C ALA A 52 43.86 -15.19 0.59
N GLY A 53 44.81 -15.09 -0.34
CA GLY A 53 46.21 -14.79 -0.07
C GLY A 53 47.15 -15.97 -0.34
N MET A 54 46.63 -17.17 -0.64
CA MET A 54 47.45 -18.31 -1.07
C MET A 54 48.25 -17.92 -2.31
N ASN A 55 49.58 -18.06 -2.24
CA ASN A 55 50.52 -17.63 -3.28
C ASN A 55 50.37 -16.16 -3.72
N GLY A 56 49.81 -15.31 -2.84
CA GLY A 56 49.56 -13.90 -3.13
C GLY A 56 48.32 -13.63 -3.99
N ALA A 57 47.50 -14.64 -4.31
CA ALA A 57 46.27 -14.50 -5.10
C ALA A 57 45.03 -14.33 -4.20
N PHE A 58 44.11 -13.47 -4.63
CA PHE A 58 42.88 -13.11 -3.93
C PHE A 58 41.66 -13.31 -4.84
N ASP A 59 41.01 -14.44 -4.68
CA ASP A 59 39.84 -14.83 -5.49
C ASP A 59 38.54 -14.18 -4.99
N LEU A 60 38.55 -13.50 -3.83
CA LEU A 60 37.33 -13.05 -3.17
C LEU A 60 37.43 -11.60 -2.68
N LEU A 61 36.37 -10.84 -2.90
CA LEU A 61 36.15 -9.50 -2.34
C LEU A 61 35.05 -9.55 -1.28
N VAL A 62 35.22 -8.78 -0.20
CA VAL A 62 34.22 -8.64 0.87
C VAL A 62 33.17 -7.61 0.45
N LEU A 63 31.98 -8.08 0.09
CA LEU A 63 30.85 -7.19 -0.22
C LEU A 63 30.23 -6.61 1.05
N ASP A 64 30.07 -7.45 2.08
CA ASP A 64 29.51 -7.05 3.37
C ASP A 64 30.09 -7.89 4.52
N ASN A 65 30.37 -7.22 5.63
CA ASN A 65 30.88 -7.84 6.85
C ASN A 65 29.99 -7.60 8.08
N ALA A 66 28.80 -7.06 7.89
CA ALA A 66 27.85 -6.84 8.97
C ALA A 66 27.32 -8.17 9.58
N GLN A 67 27.29 -9.24 8.79
CA GLN A 67 26.92 -10.60 9.21
C GLN A 67 27.93 -11.20 10.20
N THR A 68 29.12 -10.62 10.32
CA THR A 68 30.12 -10.98 11.34
C THR A 68 30.08 -10.04 12.55
N ALA A 69 28.96 -9.34 12.76
CA ALA A 69 28.73 -8.39 13.85
C ALA A 69 29.63 -7.14 13.85
N VAL A 70 30.22 -6.78 12.70
CA VAL A 70 30.97 -5.52 12.59
C VAL A 70 29.99 -4.34 12.64
N ILE A 71 30.27 -3.39 13.52
CA ILE A 71 29.51 -2.14 13.66
C ILE A 71 30.42 -1.01 14.14
N HIS A 72 30.15 0.20 13.70
CA HIS A 72 30.75 1.44 14.19
C HIS A 72 29.74 2.21 15.05
N PRO A 73 29.54 1.83 16.33
CA PRO A 73 28.32 2.13 17.09
C PRO A 73 28.06 3.62 17.35
N THR A 74 29.09 4.46 17.34
CA THR A 74 28.98 5.90 17.58
C THR A 74 28.98 6.73 16.29
N ILE A 75 29.02 6.06 15.13
CA ILE A 75 29.12 6.71 13.82
C ILE A 75 27.82 6.44 13.08
N SER A 76 27.14 7.49 12.69
CA SER A 76 25.95 7.40 11.85
C SER A 76 26.29 7.66 10.39
N CYS A 77 25.55 7.05 9.48
CA CYS A 77 25.63 7.38 8.06
C CYS A 77 24.95 8.74 7.81
N ASP A 78 25.67 9.72 7.26
CA ASP A 78 25.16 11.07 7.01
C ASP A 78 24.11 11.16 5.90
N GLU A 79 23.90 10.08 5.14
CA GLU A 79 22.94 10.04 4.04
C GLU A 79 21.67 9.25 4.36
N CYS A 80 21.77 8.19 5.18
CA CYS A 80 20.61 7.39 5.59
C CYS A 80 20.24 7.45 7.06
N GLU A 81 21.03 8.15 7.88
CA GLU A 81 20.82 8.27 9.32
C GLU A 81 20.82 6.92 10.05
N GLU A 82 21.37 5.86 9.43
CA GLU A 82 21.64 4.59 10.10
C GLU A 82 22.53 4.87 11.31
N ASN A 83 21.99 4.63 12.50
CA ASN A 83 22.69 4.84 13.76
C ASN A 83 23.58 3.64 14.05
N GLY A 84 24.89 3.89 14.05
CA GLY A 84 25.88 2.84 14.13
C GLY A 84 26.01 2.12 12.80
N ILE A 85 26.92 2.57 11.94
CA ILE A 85 27.15 1.97 10.62
C ILE A 85 27.49 0.48 10.79
N LYS A 86 26.61 -0.39 10.28
CA LYS A 86 26.77 -1.84 10.33
C LYS A 86 27.61 -2.30 9.13
N GLY A 87 28.72 -2.96 9.42
CA GLY A 87 29.70 -3.38 8.43
C GLY A 87 30.69 -2.29 8.05
N LEU A 88 31.08 -2.24 6.76
CA LEU A 88 32.09 -1.30 6.26
C LEU A 88 31.65 0.16 6.42
N ARG A 89 32.55 0.99 6.95
CA ARG A 89 32.36 2.44 7.09
C ARG A 89 33.18 3.19 6.04
N TRP A 90 32.55 4.17 5.40
CA TRP A 90 33.14 4.96 4.33
C TRP A 90 33.20 6.43 4.74
N LYS A 91 34.35 6.87 5.24
CA LYS A 91 34.56 8.24 5.69
C LYS A 91 35.04 9.13 4.55
N CYS A 92 34.39 10.25 4.29
CA CYS A 92 34.90 11.22 3.33
C CYS A 92 36.24 11.79 3.80
N ALA A 93 37.27 11.75 2.94
CA ALA A 93 38.59 12.28 3.24
C ALA A 93 38.68 13.80 3.08
N VAL A 94 37.64 14.42 2.50
CA VAL A 94 37.58 15.85 2.20
C VAL A 94 36.69 16.60 3.19
N CYS A 95 35.53 16.04 3.53
CA CYS A 95 34.56 16.68 4.40
C CYS A 95 34.78 16.32 5.88
N PRO A 96 34.71 17.29 6.80
CA PRO A 96 34.81 17.01 8.23
C PRO A 96 33.61 16.17 8.70
N ASN A 97 33.88 15.11 9.47
CA ASN A 97 32.86 14.26 10.09
C ASN A 97 31.76 13.76 9.15
N TYR A 98 32.12 13.42 7.91
CA TYR A 98 31.17 12.89 6.94
C TYR A 98 31.46 11.42 6.65
N ASP A 99 30.49 10.56 6.87
CA ASP A 99 30.58 9.11 6.96
C ASP A 99 29.37 8.46 6.27
N LEU A 100 29.60 7.42 5.48
CA LEU A 100 28.56 6.67 4.76
C LEU A 100 28.61 5.19 5.16
N CYS A 101 27.45 4.53 5.15
CA CYS A 101 27.36 3.06 5.10
C CYS A 101 27.56 2.55 3.65
N SER A 102 27.79 1.24 3.48
CA SER A 102 28.02 0.64 2.15
C SER A 102 26.89 0.91 1.16
N SER A 103 25.63 0.82 1.60
CA SER A 103 24.48 1.09 0.74
C SER A 103 24.53 2.51 0.15
N CYS A 104 24.76 3.53 0.99
CA CYS A 104 24.88 4.91 0.53
C CYS A 104 26.16 5.17 -0.29
N TYR A 105 27.27 4.54 0.08
CA TYR A 105 28.53 4.68 -0.65
C TYR A 105 28.42 4.15 -2.08
N HIS A 106 27.82 2.97 -2.27
CA HIS A 106 27.69 2.38 -3.60
C HIS A 106 26.50 2.91 -4.42
N SER A 107 25.53 3.56 -3.77
CA SER A 107 24.41 4.27 -4.41
C SER A 107 24.73 5.73 -4.74
N ASP A 108 26.01 6.07 -4.87
CA ASP A 108 26.50 7.37 -5.35
C ASP A 108 26.02 8.57 -4.54
N LYS A 109 25.73 8.36 -3.25
CA LYS A 109 25.42 9.43 -2.30
C LYS A 109 26.68 10.22 -1.97
N HIS A 110 26.55 11.49 -1.58
CA HIS A 110 27.66 12.43 -1.47
C HIS A 110 28.42 12.72 -2.78
N ASN A 111 29.28 13.75 -2.77
CA ASN A 111 30.09 14.13 -3.93
C ASN A 111 31.01 12.98 -4.39
N MET A 112 30.84 12.56 -5.64
CA MET A 112 31.58 11.45 -6.25
C MET A 112 33.04 11.80 -6.57
N CYS A 113 33.40 13.09 -6.62
CA CYS A 113 34.79 13.53 -6.78
C CYS A 113 35.59 13.48 -5.47
N HIS A 114 34.92 13.37 -4.32
CA HIS A 114 35.61 13.23 -3.04
C HIS A 114 36.16 11.82 -2.87
N LYS A 115 37.40 11.72 -2.40
CA LYS A 115 38.01 10.45 -1.99
C LYS A 115 37.47 10.03 -0.62
N PHE A 116 37.46 8.73 -0.37
CA PHE A 116 36.98 8.15 0.87
C PHE A 116 38.05 7.29 1.52
N LEU A 117 38.01 7.25 2.85
CA LEU A 117 38.73 6.35 3.73
C LEU A 117 37.77 5.22 4.12
N ARG A 118 38.12 3.98 3.77
CA ARG A 118 37.37 2.80 4.14
C ARG A 118 37.88 2.24 5.47
N TYR A 119 36.97 2.00 6.40
CA TYR A 119 37.23 1.33 7.67
C TYR A 119 36.52 -0.02 7.67
N ASP A 120 37.30 -1.09 7.77
CA ASP A 120 36.76 -2.45 7.65
C ASP A 120 36.34 -3.00 9.02
N THR A 121 36.88 -2.46 10.10
CA THR A 121 36.50 -2.76 11.48
C THR A 121 36.54 -1.51 12.36
N TYR A 122 35.89 -1.55 13.53
CA TYR A 122 35.82 -0.42 14.45
C TYR A 122 37.15 -0.13 15.19
N HIS A 123 37.94 -1.18 15.48
CA HIS A 123 39.15 -1.11 16.30
C HIS A 123 40.45 -1.52 15.55
N GLY A 124 40.41 -1.73 14.23
CA GLY A 124 41.50 -2.36 13.48
C GLY A 124 42.51 -1.42 12.82
N ILE A 125 43.28 -2.01 11.91
CA ILE A 125 44.31 -1.40 11.04
C ILE A 125 43.76 -0.12 10.38
N GLY A 126 44.64 0.86 10.19
CA GLY A 126 44.29 2.19 9.67
C GLY A 126 43.48 2.15 8.36
N PRO A 127 42.70 3.20 8.07
CA PRO A 127 41.78 3.21 6.94
C PRO A 127 42.50 3.12 5.59
N THR A 128 41.84 2.48 4.62
CA THR A 128 42.32 2.45 3.23
C THR A 128 41.80 3.67 2.47
N LEU A 129 42.71 4.48 1.91
CA LEU A 129 42.34 5.59 1.03
C LEU A 129 41.98 5.07 -0.37
N LEU A 130 40.78 5.40 -0.82
CA LEU A 130 40.21 4.96 -2.08
C LEU A 130 40.34 6.02 -3.17
N ALA A 131 40.28 5.57 -4.43
CA ALA A 131 40.06 6.44 -5.56
C ALA A 131 38.68 7.13 -5.46
N ALA A 132 38.54 8.31 -6.09
CA ALA A 132 37.25 8.99 -6.15
C ALA A 132 36.26 8.17 -7.00
N ARG A 133 35.03 8.00 -6.52
CA ARG A 133 33.98 7.22 -7.20
C ARG A 133 33.69 7.72 -8.61
N GLY A 134 33.82 9.02 -8.87
CA GLY A 134 33.66 9.61 -10.20
C GLY A 134 34.64 9.07 -11.24
N CYS A 135 35.81 8.57 -10.83
CA CYS A 135 36.80 7.93 -11.70
C CYS A 135 36.59 6.41 -11.84
N SER A 136 35.82 5.79 -10.95
CA SER A 136 35.58 4.34 -10.88
C SER A 136 34.19 3.92 -11.40
N GLN A 137 33.49 4.78 -12.16
CA GLN A 137 32.15 4.46 -12.67
C GLN A 137 32.10 3.21 -13.54
N ASN A 138 33.15 2.99 -14.34
CA ASN A 138 33.24 1.83 -15.22
C ASN A 138 33.54 0.53 -14.46
N GLU A 139 33.86 0.61 -13.17
CA GLU A 139 34.13 -0.52 -12.27
C GLU A 139 32.90 -0.88 -11.43
N LYS A 140 31.74 -0.24 -11.68
CA LYS A 140 30.50 -0.59 -10.98
C LYS A 140 29.99 -1.94 -11.48
N GLN A 141 29.81 -2.85 -10.55
CA GLN A 141 29.20 -4.15 -10.79
C GLN A 141 27.84 -4.20 -10.12
N GLN A 142 26.95 -5.03 -10.66
CA GLN A 142 25.64 -5.30 -10.07
C GLN A 142 25.77 -6.52 -9.16
N SER A 143 25.37 -6.42 -7.88
CA SER A 143 25.29 -7.61 -7.02
C SER A 143 23.95 -8.32 -7.22
N GLN A 144 23.96 -9.64 -7.12
CA GLN A 144 22.78 -10.48 -7.25
C GLN A 144 22.88 -11.76 -6.40
N GLY A 145 21.75 -12.24 -5.89
CA GLY A 145 21.72 -13.41 -5.00
C GLY A 145 20.47 -13.42 -4.13
N ILE A 146 20.62 -13.85 -2.88
CA ILE A 146 19.57 -13.85 -1.86
C ILE A 146 19.42 -12.42 -1.32
N PHE A 147 18.69 -11.61 -2.08
CA PHE A 147 18.22 -10.28 -1.72
C PHE A 147 16.70 -10.26 -1.69
N THR A 148 16.08 -9.19 -1.19
CA THR A 148 14.62 -9.01 -1.24
C THR A 148 14.12 -9.17 -2.68
N GLY A 149 13.16 -10.07 -2.87
CA GLY A 149 12.63 -10.46 -4.18
C GLY A 149 13.24 -11.73 -4.77
N ALA A 150 14.25 -12.33 -4.15
CA ALA A 150 14.85 -13.58 -4.64
C ALA A 150 13.91 -14.77 -4.42
N VAL A 151 13.95 -15.74 -5.33
CA VAL A 151 13.24 -17.03 -5.14
C VAL A 151 14.25 -18.05 -4.61
N VAL A 152 13.91 -18.70 -3.51
CA VAL A 152 14.78 -19.59 -2.76
C VAL A 152 14.13 -20.95 -2.53
N SER A 153 14.95 -21.96 -2.22
CA SER A 153 14.53 -23.25 -1.67
C SER A 153 15.38 -23.57 -0.44
N LYS A 154 15.11 -24.70 0.23
CA LYS A 154 16.00 -25.22 1.28
C LYS A 154 17.46 -25.29 0.81
N GLY A 155 18.36 -24.81 1.66
CA GLY A 155 19.81 -24.82 1.47
C GLY A 155 20.50 -25.94 2.22
N VAL A 156 21.83 -25.97 2.12
CA VAL A 156 22.64 -27.08 2.65
C VAL A 156 22.65 -27.16 4.17
N ASN A 157 22.42 -26.06 4.89
CA ASN A 157 22.38 -26.04 6.35
C ASN A 157 20.96 -26.07 6.94
N TRP A 158 19.95 -26.42 6.14
CA TRP A 158 18.56 -26.48 6.57
C TRP A 158 18.34 -27.43 7.75
N ILE A 159 17.75 -26.92 8.83
CA ILE A 159 17.38 -27.70 10.04
C ILE A 159 15.90 -27.55 10.43
N TRP A 160 15.09 -26.90 9.59
CA TRP A 160 13.77 -26.35 9.95
C TRP A 160 12.60 -27.29 9.61
N ASN A 161 12.84 -28.60 9.62
CA ASN A 161 11.83 -29.63 9.26
C ASN A 161 11.09 -29.28 7.94
N ASN A 162 9.77 -29.51 7.86
CA ASN A 162 8.94 -29.20 6.69
C ASN A 162 8.28 -27.80 6.78
N GLU A 163 8.94 -26.81 7.41
CA GLU A 163 8.43 -25.43 7.42
C GLU A 163 8.34 -24.81 6.02
N ASP A 164 8.95 -25.44 5.01
CA ASP A 164 8.90 -25.11 3.59
C ASP A 164 7.73 -25.74 2.82
N ASP A 165 6.88 -26.59 3.42
CA ASP A 165 5.90 -27.47 2.73
C ASP A 165 6.49 -28.78 2.16
N GLY A 166 7.74 -29.11 2.54
CA GLY A 166 8.40 -30.36 2.18
C GLY A 166 9.37 -30.25 0.98
N ASP A 167 9.93 -31.38 0.59
CA ASP A 167 11.04 -31.45 -0.37
C ASP A 167 10.69 -30.86 -1.74
N GLY A 168 11.42 -29.80 -2.11
CA GLY A 168 11.33 -29.14 -3.41
C GLY A 168 10.49 -27.87 -3.43
N ALA A 169 9.96 -27.45 -2.28
CA ALA A 169 9.22 -26.20 -2.17
C ALA A 169 10.11 -24.96 -2.36
N ILE A 170 9.49 -23.92 -2.89
CA ILE A 170 10.12 -22.63 -3.20
C ILE A 170 9.44 -21.51 -2.41
N GLY A 171 10.22 -20.50 -2.05
CA GLY A 171 9.77 -19.34 -1.29
C GLY A 171 10.33 -18.04 -1.86
N LEU A 172 9.66 -16.93 -1.55
CA LEU A 172 10.06 -15.59 -1.92
C LEU A 172 10.72 -14.90 -0.72
N VAL A 173 11.91 -14.34 -0.92
CA VAL A 173 12.54 -13.48 0.10
C VAL A 173 11.78 -12.16 0.16
N VAL A 174 11.19 -11.87 1.32
CA VAL A 174 10.37 -10.67 1.51
C VAL A 174 11.06 -9.59 2.32
N ASP A 175 12.03 -9.96 3.17
CA ASP A 175 12.83 -9.01 3.93
C ASP A 175 14.18 -9.60 4.37
N ILE A 176 15.13 -8.73 4.69
CA ILE A 176 16.44 -9.08 5.25
C ILE A 176 16.68 -8.20 6.49
N GLU A 177 16.78 -8.86 7.64
CA GLU A 177 16.88 -8.25 8.94
C GLU A 177 18.11 -8.76 9.71
N ASP A 178 18.26 -8.31 10.95
CA ASP A 178 19.32 -8.73 11.86
C ASP A 178 18.96 -10.05 12.55
N TRP A 179 19.95 -10.95 12.69
CA TRP A 179 19.86 -12.18 13.50
C TRP A 179 20.65 -12.00 14.79
N GLY A 180 19.95 -11.64 15.87
CA GLY A 180 20.54 -11.46 17.19
C GLY A 180 21.64 -10.39 17.19
N VAL A 181 22.90 -10.81 17.37
CA VAL A 181 24.08 -9.91 17.39
C VAL A 181 24.71 -9.68 16.03
N THR A 182 24.27 -10.40 15.00
CA THR A 182 24.76 -10.24 13.62
C THR A 182 23.73 -9.49 12.79
N TYR A 183 24.20 -8.71 11.83
CA TYR A 183 23.35 -7.81 11.07
C TYR A 183 23.14 -8.30 9.65
N ARG A 184 21.96 -8.00 9.07
CA ARG A 184 21.60 -8.39 7.69
C ARG A 184 21.86 -9.88 7.39
N SER A 185 21.52 -10.74 8.36
CA SER A 185 21.83 -12.18 8.37
C SER A 185 20.60 -13.06 8.61
N LYS A 186 19.43 -12.44 8.82
CA LYS A 186 18.11 -13.07 8.92
C LYS A 186 17.35 -12.80 7.63
N VAL A 187 17.00 -13.84 6.90
CA VAL A 187 16.23 -13.75 5.66
C VAL A 187 14.81 -14.22 5.95
N GLN A 188 13.84 -13.32 5.78
CA GLN A 188 12.43 -13.66 5.90
C GLN A 188 11.93 -14.18 4.56
N VAL A 189 11.36 -15.39 4.56
CA VAL A 189 10.86 -16.05 3.36
C VAL A 189 9.37 -16.34 3.51
N MET A 190 8.60 -15.98 2.48
CA MET A 190 7.22 -16.36 2.30
C MET A 190 7.16 -17.60 1.40
N TRP A 191 6.70 -18.72 1.95
CA TRP A 191 6.57 -19.99 1.22
C TRP A 191 5.26 -20.07 0.43
N ALA A 192 5.18 -21.02 -0.51
CA ALA A 192 4.01 -21.27 -1.35
C ALA A 192 2.70 -21.45 -0.56
N ASN A 193 2.77 -22.01 0.64
CA ASN A 193 1.65 -22.22 1.55
C ASN A 193 1.26 -20.95 2.37
N LYS A 194 1.82 -19.78 2.04
CA LYS A 194 1.60 -18.47 2.69
C LYS A 194 2.19 -18.32 4.09
N THR A 195 2.94 -19.31 4.56
CA THR A 195 3.66 -19.17 5.84
C THR A 195 4.90 -18.30 5.65
N CYS A 196 5.23 -17.53 6.68
CA CYS A 196 6.42 -16.68 6.70
C CYS A 196 7.32 -17.10 7.84
N PHE A 197 8.55 -17.45 7.51
CA PHE A 197 9.55 -17.91 8.46
C PHE A 197 10.89 -17.23 8.21
N ASN A 198 11.80 -17.36 9.18
CA ASN A 198 13.07 -16.66 9.19
C ASN A 198 14.21 -17.67 9.12
N TYR A 199 15.16 -17.41 8.24
CA TYR A 199 16.26 -18.32 7.93
C TYR A 199 17.61 -17.61 8.02
N ARG A 200 18.68 -18.36 8.28
CA ARG A 200 20.03 -17.83 8.41
C ARG A 200 20.70 -17.79 7.05
N VAL A 201 21.24 -16.63 6.69
CA VAL A 201 22.18 -16.49 5.57
C VAL A 201 23.31 -15.59 6.06
N GLY A 202 24.44 -16.21 6.41
CA GLY A 202 25.62 -15.53 6.94
C GLY A 202 25.72 -15.52 8.47
N HIS A 203 24.65 -15.75 9.23
CA HIS A 203 24.75 -15.87 10.69
C HIS A 203 25.65 -17.07 11.05
N GLN A 204 26.80 -16.82 11.68
CA GLN A 204 27.81 -17.83 12.00
C GLN A 204 28.34 -18.61 10.77
N GLY A 205 28.21 -18.05 9.56
CA GLY A 205 28.55 -18.76 8.32
C GLY A 205 27.53 -19.81 7.90
N ILE A 206 26.32 -19.79 8.46
CA ILE A 206 25.25 -20.72 8.10
C ILE A 206 24.45 -20.19 6.91
N VAL A 207 24.13 -21.08 5.98
CA VAL A 207 23.32 -20.81 4.78
C VAL A 207 22.17 -21.82 4.70
N ASP A 208 21.03 -21.42 5.28
CA ASP A 208 19.82 -22.24 5.32
C ASP A 208 19.08 -22.25 3.97
N LEU A 209 19.41 -21.37 3.03
CA LEU A 209 18.66 -21.16 1.78
C LEU A 209 19.57 -21.29 0.55
N THR A 210 19.02 -21.84 -0.54
CA THR A 210 19.66 -21.80 -1.87
C THR A 210 18.80 -20.99 -2.82
N CYS A 211 19.43 -20.02 -3.49
CA CYS A 211 18.83 -19.16 -4.48
C CYS A 211 18.55 -19.92 -5.78
N ARG A 212 17.30 -19.90 -6.22
CA ARG A 212 16.83 -20.44 -7.50
C ARG A 212 16.67 -19.36 -8.56
N LEU A 213 16.24 -18.16 -8.14
CA LEU A 213 16.26 -16.95 -8.95
C LEU A 213 16.81 -15.80 -8.12
N ALA A 214 17.94 -15.27 -8.57
CA ALA A 214 18.63 -14.17 -7.91
C ALA A 214 17.84 -12.86 -8.06
N ALA A 215 17.82 -12.07 -6.98
CA ALA A 215 17.35 -10.69 -7.01
C ALA A 215 18.54 -9.71 -7.00
N ASP A 216 18.26 -8.49 -7.43
CA ASP A 216 19.19 -7.36 -7.42
C ASP A 216 19.51 -6.93 -5.99
N GLY A 217 20.81 -6.92 -5.63
CA GLY A 217 21.31 -6.48 -4.32
C GLY A 217 21.86 -5.06 -4.27
N GLY A 218 21.70 -4.30 -5.36
CA GLY A 218 22.33 -3.02 -5.60
C GLY A 218 23.71 -3.14 -6.24
N GLN A 219 24.19 -2.00 -6.74
CA GLN A 219 25.51 -1.90 -7.35
C GLN A 219 26.61 -1.77 -6.29
N TYR A 220 27.84 -2.08 -6.66
CA TYR A 220 29.04 -1.85 -5.86
C TYR A 220 30.24 -1.47 -6.72
N TYR A 221 31.23 -0.83 -6.10
CA TYR A 221 32.50 -0.48 -6.74
C TYR A 221 33.51 -1.59 -6.47
N GLU A 222 33.75 -2.45 -7.47
CA GLU A 222 34.57 -3.65 -7.32
C GLU A 222 35.96 -3.35 -6.74
N GLY A 223 36.68 -2.39 -7.36
CA GLY A 223 38.02 -1.98 -6.92
C GLY A 223 38.05 -1.26 -5.57
N HIS A 224 36.90 -0.97 -4.95
CA HIS A 224 36.81 -0.31 -3.64
C HIS A 224 36.47 -1.28 -2.51
N LEU A 225 36.17 -2.55 -2.81
CA LEU A 225 35.91 -3.58 -1.81
C LEU A 225 37.21 -4.12 -1.18
N PRO A 226 37.19 -4.65 0.06
CA PRO A 226 38.33 -5.32 0.66
C PRO A 226 38.64 -6.64 -0.04
N LEU A 227 39.92 -6.95 -0.22
CA LEU A 227 40.37 -8.28 -0.60
C LEU A 227 40.27 -9.19 0.63
N LEU A 228 39.53 -10.28 0.52
CA LEU A 228 39.40 -11.22 1.63
C LEU A 228 40.75 -11.89 1.90
N GLY A 229 41.22 -11.82 3.15
CA GLY A 229 42.51 -12.39 3.59
C GLY A 229 43.72 -11.44 3.49
N LYS A 230 43.56 -10.22 2.94
CA LYS A 230 44.63 -9.21 2.90
C LYS A 230 44.51 -8.24 4.08
N ASP A 231 45.38 -8.35 5.09
CA ASP A 231 45.58 -7.44 6.25
C ASP A 231 44.30 -6.76 6.81
N THR A 232 43.15 -7.41 6.69
CA THR A 232 41.84 -6.90 7.12
C THR A 232 41.00 -8.10 7.56
N VAL A 233 40.30 -7.92 8.68
CA VAL A 233 39.40 -8.88 9.36
C VAL A 233 40.07 -9.95 10.26
N THR A 234 40.97 -9.55 11.15
CA THR A 234 41.16 -10.27 12.44
C THR A 234 40.74 -9.35 13.59
N SER A 235 39.59 -9.62 14.19
CA SER A 235 39.26 -9.12 15.52
C SER A 235 38.63 -10.26 16.31
N GLU A 236 39.39 -10.81 17.25
CA GLU A 236 38.84 -11.64 18.31
C GLU A 236 37.87 -10.79 19.15
N GLY A 237 36.63 -11.26 19.25
CA GLY A 237 35.62 -10.86 20.23
C GLY A 237 35.08 -12.13 20.91
N PRO A 238 34.62 -12.06 22.17
CA PRO A 238 34.65 -13.19 23.10
C PRO A 238 33.76 -14.34 22.66
N MET A 239 34.35 -15.54 22.57
CA MET A 239 33.64 -16.79 22.33
C MET A 239 32.93 -17.26 23.60
N LEU A 240 31.69 -17.74 23.45
CA LEU A 240 31.03 -18.63 24.42
C LEU A 240 30.79 -20.00 23.75
N PRO A 241 30.77 -21.10 24.53
CA PRO A 241 31.32 -22.38 24.10
C PRO A 241 30.42 -23.17 23.15
N THR A 242 31.10 -23.90 22.26
CA THR A 242 30.62 -24.95 21.37
C THR A 242 29.88 -26.09 22.08
N GLY A 243 28.84 -26.59 21.40
CA GLY A 243 28.34 -27.97 21.54
C GLY A 243 28.24 -28.63 20.16
N TYR A 244 28.94 -29.77 20.01
CA TYR A 244 28.88 -30.81 18.96
C TYR A 244 27.42 -31.13 18.53
N ILE A 245 27.07 -31.66 17.34
CA ILE A 245 27.43 -32.97 16.76
C ILE A 245 27.34 -33.01 15.20
N ASP A 246 28.30 -33.76 14.66
CA ASP A 246 28.59 -34.47 13.39
C ASP A 246 27.54 -34.91 12.33
N GLN A 247 28.07 -35.02 11.09
CA GLN A 247 27.82 -35.94 9.96
C GLN A 247 26.44 -36.12 9.30
N HIS A 248 26.32 -35.68 8.03
CA HIS A 248 26.25 -36.60 6.87
C HIS A 248 26.24 -35.85 5.52
N LEU A 249 27.22 -36.17 4.65
CA LEU A 249 27.16 -35.92 3.21
C LEU A 249 26.06 -36.78 2.58
N HIS A 250 25.22 -36.19 1.73
CA HIS A 250 24.76 -36.86 0.51
C HIS A 250 24.57 -35.88 -0.64
N LEU A 251 25.29 -36.15 -1.72
CA LEU A 251 25.17 -35.56 -3.05
C LEU A 251 23.79 -35.85 -3.64
N ILE A 252 23.02 -34.82 -4.01
CA ILE A 252 22.01 -34.92 -5.08
C ILE A 252 21.92 -33.58 -5.83
N GLU A 253 22.32 -33.61 -7.10
CA GLU A 253 21.71 -32.86 -8.21
C GLU A 253 21.61 -33.86 -9.40
N PRO A 254 20.77 -33.65 -10.45
CA PRO A 254 19.99 -32.44 -10.78
C PRO A 254 18.51 -32.72 -11.18
N ASN A 255 17.82 -31.64 -11.55
CA ASN A 255 16.50 -31.53 -12.23
C ASN A 255 15.26 -31.43 -11.34
N ILE A 256 15.07 -30.26 -10.74
CA ILE A 256 13.75 -29.81 -10.29
C ILE A 256 13.10 -29.06 -11.46
N SER A 257 11.96 -29.56 -11.92
CA SER A 257 11.07 -28.86 -12.85
C SER A 257 10.61 -27.54 -12.25
N PHE A 258 10.85 -26.43 -12.96
CA PHE A 258 10.49 -25.08 -12.54
C PHE A 258 8.96 -24.89 -12.65
N ASP A 259 8.23 -24.94 -11.53
CA ASP A 259 6.79 -24.65 -11.51
C ASP A 259 6.55 -23.13 -11.55
N VAL A 260 6.48 -22.61 -12.78
CA VAL A 260 6.15 -21.20 -13.07
C VAL A 260 4.84 -20.78 -12.40
N CYS A 261 3.84 -21.67 -12.31
CA CYS A 261 2.54 -21.34 -11.73
C CYS A 261 2.64 -21.10 -10.22
N ALA A 262 3.43 -21.90 -9.50
CA ALA A 262 3.66 -21.69 -8.08
C ALA A 262 4.35 -20.33 -7.81
N VAL A 263 5.39 -19.99 -8.58
CA VAL A 263 6.06 -18.68 -8.49
C VAL A 263 5.09 -17.53 -8.78
N MET A 264 4.29 -17.63 -9.84
CA MET A 264 3.36 -16.58 -10.23
C MET A 264 2.22 -16.40 -9.22
N ASN A 265 1.74 -17.48 -8.60
CA ASN A 265 0.74 -17.42 -7.54
C ASN A 265 1.27 -16.75 -6.27
N ILE A 266 2.48 -17.09 -5.84
CA ILE A 266 3.15 -16.44 -4.69
C ILE A 266 3.34 -14.94 -4.96
N LEU A 267 3.80 -14.57 -6.17
CA LEU A 267 4.01 -13.17 -6.56
C LEU A 267 2.70 -12.39 -6.65
N GLN A 268 1.62 -13.00 -7.15
CA GLN A 268 0.30 -12.39 -7.21
C GLN A 268 -0.32 -12.23 -5.82
N GLU A 269 -0.15 -13.21 -4.93
CA GLU A 269 -0.62 -13.13 -3.55
C GLU A 269 0.17 -12.14 -2.71
N TYR A 270 1.51 -12.09 -2.82
CA TYR A 270 2.35 -11.07 -2.18
C TYR A 270 1.97 -9.67 -2.65
N ARG A 271 1.70 -9.49 -3.96
CA ARG A 271 1.16 -8.22 -4.49
C ARG A 271 -0.18 -7.88 -3.83
N THR A 272 -1.06 -8.84 -3.64
CA THR A 272 -2.40 -8.63 -3.05
C THR A 272 -2.31 -8.33 -1.55
N THR A 273 -1.48 -9.06 -0.80
CA THR A 273 -1.25 -8.81 0.65
C THR A 273 -0.53 -7.48 0.88
N MET A 274 0.48 -7.14 0.09
CA MET A 274 1.15 -5.83 0.20
C MET A 274 0.19 -4.68 -0.15
N VAL A 275 -0.70 -4.83 -1.14
CA VAL A 275 -1.74 -3.83 -1.43
C VAL A 275 -2.69 -3.65 -0.24
N GLU A 276 -3.08 -4.74 0.41
CA GLU A 276 -3.94 -4.76 1.61
C GLU A 276 -3.25 -4.10 2.83
N TYR A 277 -1.92 -4.25 2.96
CA TYR A 277 -1.14 -3.66 4.06
C TYR A 277 -0.71 -2.20 3.83
N THR A 278 -0.67 -1.71 2.59
CA THR A 278 -0.02 -0.41 2.27
C THR A 278 -1.00 0.75 2.04
N ILE A 279 -2.27 0.51 1.66
CA ILE A 279 -3.22 1.58 1.36
C ILE A 279 -4.55 1.41 2.11
N ARG A 280 -4.73 2.21 3.17
CA ARG A 280 -5.90 2.19 4.05
C ARG A 280 -7.05 3.08 3.54
N PRO A 281 -8.33 2.68 3.70
CA PRO A 281 -9.47 3.55 3.44
C PRO A 281 -9.33 4.89 4.18
N GLY A 282 -9.74 5.96 3.51
CA GLY A 282 -9.77 7.32 4.03
C GLY A 282 -8.76 8.29 3.42
N ILE A 283 -7.75 7.80 2.70
CA ILE A 283 -6.75 8.66 2.05
C ILE A 283 -7.43 9.70 1.16
N ARG A 284 -6.98 10.96 1.31
CA ARG A 284 -7.45 12.08 0.49
C ARG A 284 -6.60 12.18 -0.75
N VAL A 285 -7.24 12.29 -1.91
CA VAL A 285 -6.58 12.23 -3.23
C VAL A 285 -7.01 13.37 -4.14
N VAL A 286 -6.17 13.64 -5.14
CA VAL A 286 -6.44 14.53 -6.28
C VAL A 286 -6.08 13.81 -7.58
N ARG A 287 -6.51 14.32 -8.74
CA ARG A 287 -6.12 13.76 -10.04
C ARG A 287 -4.60 13.64 -10.21
N GLY A 288 -4.18 12.54 -10.82
CA GLY A 288 -2.81 12.11 -11.01
C GLY A 288 -2.25 12.36 -12.42
N PRO A 289 -1.03 11.90 -12.70
CA PRO A 289 -0.33 12.20 -13.96
C PRO A 289 -0.97 11.59 -15.21
N ASN A 290 -1.70 10.46 -15.10
CA ASN A 290 -2.32 9.78 -16.24
C ASN A 290 -3.83 10.00 -16.33
N TRP A 291 -4.35 11.03 -15.63
CA TRP A 291 -5.78 11.34 -15.62
C TRP A 291 -6.34 11.56 -17.03
N ASP A 292 -7.41 10.84 -17.36
CA ASP A 292 -8.07 10.86 -18.67
C ASP A 292 -9.61 10.85 -18.53
N TRP A 293 -10.10 11.44 -17.43
CA TRP A 293 -11.49 11.30 -16.97
C TRP A 293 -12.22 12.64 -16.88
N ASP A 294 -11.89 13.58 -17.77
CA ASP A 294 -12.46 14.94 -17.82
C ASP A 294 -12.48 15.60 -16.41
N ASP A 295 -13.57 16.24 -16.02
CA ASP A 295 -13.74 16.85 -14.70
C ASP A 295 -14.65 16.02 -13.79
N GLN A 296 -14.54 14.69 -13.83
CA GLN A 296 -15.26 13.80 -12.92
C GLN A 296 -14.97 14.08 -11.43
N ASP A 297 -13.75 14.54 -11.12
CA ASP A 297 -13.34 15.03 -9.80
C ASP A 297 -13.83 16.46 -9.51
N GLY A 298 -14.27 17.21 -10.51
CA GLY A 298 -14.68 18.61 -10.44
C GLY A 298 -13.64 19.61 -10.96
N GLY A 299 -12.46 19.17 -11.40
CA GLY A 299 -11.38 20.02 -11.90
C GLY A 299 -10.02 19.76 -11.21
N GLU A 300 -8.92 20.25 -11.79
CA GLU A 300 -7.60 20.13 -11.15
C GLU A 300 -7.60 20.79 -9.76
N GLY A 301 -7.16 20.04 -8.76
CA GLY A 301 -7.13 20.46 -7.36
C GLY A 301 -8.35 20.01 -6.54
N TYR A 302 -9.42 19.50 -7.16
CA TYR A 302 -10.55 18.97 -6.41
C TYR A 302 -10.19 17.66 -5.69
N VAL A 303 -10.70 17.52 -4.47
CA VAL A 303 -10.31 16.45 -3.55
C VAL A 303 -11.37 15.35 -3.47
N GLY A 304 -10.91 14.11 -3.34
CA GLY A 304 -11.75 12.95 -3.07
C GLY A 304 -11.19 12.07 -1.96
N THR A 305 -11.99 11.09 -1.53
CA THR A 305 -11.65 10.09 -0.52
C THR A 305 -11.59 8.71 -1.16
N VAL A 306 -10.48 8.00 -0.99
CA VAL A 306 -10.38 6.57 -1.29
C VAL A 306 -11.17 5.80 -0.24
N PHE A 307 -12.18 5.03 -0.64
CA PHE A 307 -12.96 4.23 0.31
C PHE A 307 -12.72 2.73 0.18
N ASP A 308 -12.15 2.29 -0.95
CA ASP A 308 -11.87 0.89 -1.23
C ASP A 308 -10.83 0.78 -2.36
N ILE A 309 -10.05 -0.30 -2.34
CA ILE A 309 -9.07 -0.64 -3.38
C ILE A 309 -9.25 -2.10 -3.75
N ASP A 310 -9.36 -2.32 -5.06
CA ASP A 310 -9.54 -3.65 -5.62
C ASP A 310 -8.19 -4.29 -5.99
N PRO A 311 -8.02 -5.61 -5.83
CA PRO A 311 -6.81 -6.35 -6.23
C PRO A 311 -6.37 -6.14 -7.69
N SER A 312 -7.24 -5.66 -8.59
CA SER A 312 -6.91 -5.45 -10.01
C SER A 312 -6.16 -4.13 -10.30
N ASN A 313 -5.54 -3.48 -9.29
CA ASN A 313 -4.87 -2.17 -9.38
C ASN A 313 -5.80 -0.99 -9.72
N PHE A 314 -6.96 -0.94 -9.07
CA PHE A 314 -7.88 0.19 -9.14
C PHE A 314 -8.29 0.68 -7.76
N ALA A 315 -8.45 1.99 -7.62
CA ALA A 315 -9.01 2.61 -6.42
C ALA A 315 -10.43 3.10 -6.68
N ASN A 316 -11.32 2.86 -5.72
CA ASN A 316 -12.65 3.42 -5.69
C ASN A 316 -12.62 4.73 -4.87
N VAL A 317 -13.00 5.84 -5.52
CA VAL A 317 -12.93 7.19 -4.94
C VAL A 317 -14.33 7.80 -4.88
N LEU A 318 -14.66 8.36 -3.71
CA LEU A 318 -15.80 9.25 -3.51
C LEU A 318 -15.28 10.69 -3.48
N TRP A 319 -15.53 11.43 -4.56
CA TRP A 319 -15.17 12.84 -4.67
C TRP A 319 -16.04 13.70 -3.76
N ASP A 320 -15.49 14.83 -3.29
CA ASP A 320 -16.20 15.75 -2.40
C ASP A 320 -17.50 16.27 -3.02
N ASN A 321 -17.58 16.38 -4.34
CA ASN A 321 -18.80 16.73 -5.09
C ASN A 321 -19.90 15.65 -5.04
N GLY A 322 -19.64 14.50 -4.43
CA GLY A 322 -20.56 13.37 -4.27
C GLY A 322 -20.47 12.29 -5.35
N SER A 323 -19.67 12.50 -6.39
CA SER A 323 -19.46 11.52 -7.45
C SER A 323 -18.61 10.34 -6.97
N LYS A 324 -18.99 9.12 -7.38
CA LYS A 324 -18.26 7.89 -7.09
C LYS A 324 -17.77 7.28 -8.39
N PHE A 325 -16.46 7.10 -8.50
CA PHE A 325 -15.82 6.54 -9.69
C PHE A 325 -14.62 5.67 -9.32
N ARG A 326 -14.15 4.90 -10.29
CA ARG A 326 -13.05 3.94 -10.17
C ARG A 326 -11.89 4.40 -11.06
N TYR A 327 -10.67 4.36 -10.52
CA TYR A 327 -9.48 4.96 -11.15
C TYR A 327 -8.29 4.01 -11.15
N ARG A 328 -7.43 4.12 -12.17
CA ARG A 328 -6.25 3.27 -12.35
C ARG A 328 -5.16 3.70 -11.36
N ILE A 329 -4.62 2.74 -10.61
CA ILE A 329 -3.50 2.95 -9.67
C ILE A 329 -2.35 1.99 -10.00
N GLY A 330 -2.11 1.78 -11.30
CA GLY A 330 -1.11 0.83 -11.81
C GLY A 330 -1.62 -0.04 -12.97
N TYR A 331 -2.93 -0.06 -13.23
CA TYR A 331 -3.50 -0.77 -14.38
C TYR A 331 -2.96 -0.19 -15.70
N CYS A 332 -2.38 -1.06 -16.55
CA CYS A 332 -1.69 -0.67 -17.77
C CYS A 332 -0.64 0.44 -17.58
N ASN A 333 0.03 0.47 -16.42
CA ASN A 333 1.01 1.50 -16.06
C ASN A 333 0.45 2.94 -16.03
N ASN A 334 -0.85 3.07 -15.77
CA ASN A 334 -1.49 4.37 -15.60
C ASN A 334 -1.85 4.61 -14.14
N PHE A 335 -1.57 5.83 -13.70
CA PHE A 335 -1.84 6.32 -12.36
C PHE A 335 -2.66 7.60 -12.43
N ASP A 336 -3.93 7.44 -12.13
CA ASP A 336 -4.92 8.50 -12.24
C ASP A 336 -5.00 9.32 -10.96
N LEU A 337 -4.28 8.98 -9.88
CA LEU A 337 -4.45 9.60 -8.56
C LEU A 337 -3.12 9.94 -7.88
N ARG A 338 -3.11 11.06 -7.17
CA ARG A 338 -2.06 11.48 -6.23
C ARG A 338 -2.61 11.55 -4.82
N ILE A 339 -1.78 11.20 -3.85
CA ILE A 339 -2.09 11.26 -2.42
C ILE A 339 -1.89 12.69 -1.93
N LEU A 340 -2.97 13.32 -1.49
CA LEU A 340 -2.95 14.66 -0.90
C LEU A 340 -2.70 14.61 0.61
N ASP A 341 -3.40 13.72 1.32
CA ASP A 341 -3.26 13.55 2.77
C ASP A 341 -3.51 12.09 3.20
N THR A 342 -2.61 11.58 4.04
CA THR A 342 -2.69 10.24 4.66
C THR A 342 -3.11 10.28 6.13
N ALA A 343 -3.24 11.46 6.74
CA ALA A 343 -3.72 11.58 8.12
C ALA A 343 -5.09 10.90 8.33
N PRO A 344 -6.07 11.01 7.41
CA PRO A 344 -7.38 10.37 7.59
C PRO A 344 -7.38 8.86 7.56
N SER A 345 -6.29 8.24 7.11
CA SER A 345 -6.09 6.79 7.15
C SER A 345 -5.32 6.31 8.39
N GLY A 346 -4.99 7.23 9.30
CA GLY A 346 -4.38 6.97 10.61
C GLY A 346 -2.85 7.13 10.65
N VAL A 347 -2.22 7.66 9.60
CA VAL A 347 -0.76 7.86 9.58
C VAL A 347 -0.38 9.04 10.48
N VAL A 348 0.43 8.77 11.52
CA VAL A 348 0.93 9.79 12.46
C VAL A 348 2.36 9.46 12.88
N HIS A 349 3.29 10.40 12.70
CA HIS A 349 4.67 10.30 13.18
C HIS A 349 4.75 10.79 14.64
N LYS A 350 4.40 9.90 15.58
CA LYS A 350 4.22 10.21 17.01
C LYS A 350 5.46 10.73 17.74
N THR A 351 6.65 10.59 17.16
CA THR A 351 7.93 11.05 17.74
C THR A 351 8.51 12.28 17.06
N VAL A 352 7.87 12.79 16.00
CA VAL A 352 8.41 13.87 15.17
C VAL A 352 7.48 15.09 15.21
N LEU A 353 8.04 16.24 15.54
CA LEU A 353 7.34 17.52 15.56
C LEU A 353 7.67 18.31 14.29
N CYS A 354 6.67 18.96 13.70
CA CYS A 354 6.91 19.96 12.67
C CYS A 354 7.66 21.15 13.27
N ASN A 355 8.82 21.51 12.73
CA ASN A 355 9.65 22.61 13.25
C ASN A 355 8.99 23.99 13.09
N SER A 356 8.00 24.11 12.19
CA SER A 356 7.24 25.35 11.97
C SER A 356 6.05 25.48 12.93
N CYS A 357 5.09 24.55 12.91
CA CYS A 357 3.87 24.65 13.74
C CYS A 357 3.97 24.00 15.12
N ARG A 358 5.04 23.24 15.40
CA ARG A 358 5.29 22.53 16.67
C ARG A 358 4.24 21.46 17.03
N CYS A 359 3.42 21.04 16.07
CA CYS A 359 2.52 19.88 16.22
C CYS A 359 3.21 18.59 15.78
N TYR A 360 2.77 17.45 16.32
CA TYR A 360 3.14 16.14 15.77
C TYR A 360 2.71 16.03 14.31
N ILE A 361 3.55 15.42 13.49
CA ILE A 361 3.24 15.31 12.06
C ILE A 361 2.17 14.24 11.87
N GLN A 362 1.01 14.69 11.42
CA GLN A 362 -0.12 13.87 11.00
C GLN A 362 -0.12 13.81 9.47
N GLY A 363 -0.19 12.60 8.93
CA GLY A 363 -0.04 12.35 7.49
C GLY A 363 1.42 12.44 7.02
N ILE A 364 1.64 13.03 5.84
CA ILE A 364 2.95 13.06 5.17
C ILE A 364 3.96 13.93 5.95
N ARG A 365 5.14 13.36 6.22
CA ARG A 365 6.31 14.03 6.78
C ARG A 365 7.24 14.50 5.67
N TRP A 366 7.71 15.74 5.80
CA TRP A 366 8.62 16.40 4.87
C TRP A 366 9.89 16.81 5.62
N LYS A 367 10.96 16.04 5.47
CA LYS A 367 12.26 16.31 6.11
C LYS A 367 13.16 17.08 5.18
N CYS A 368 13.66 18.23 5.59
CA CYS A 368 14.61 19.01 4.80
C CYS A 368 15.91 18.22 4.61
N THR A 369 16.47 18.22 3.40
CA THR A 369 17.74 17.55 3.11
C THR A 369 18.96 18.40 3.47
N SER A 370 18.76 19.71 3.62
CA SER A 370 19.83 20.69 3.76
C SER A 370 20.01 21.16 5.20
N CYS A 371 19.05 20.85 6.08
CA CYS A 371 19.05 21.29 7.47
C CYS A 371 18.97 20.09 8.42
N PHE A 372 19.78 20.14 9.47
CA PHE A 372 19.78 19.15 10.53
C PHE A 372 18.43 19.13 11.25
N ASP A 373 17.81 17.95 11.32
CA ASP A 373 16.57 17.67 12.06
C ASP A 373 15.44 18.69 11.84
N PHE A 374 15.21 19.03 10.57
CA PHE A 374 14.17 19.97 10.19
C PHE A 374 13.06 19.28 9.41
N ASP A 375 11.92 19.09 10.06
CA ASP A 375 10.73 18.44 9.56
C ASP A 375 9.55 19.40 9.45
N LEU A 376 8.73 19.20 8.42
CA LEU A 376 7.48 19.91 8.20
C LEU A 376 6.33 18.91 8.03
N CYS A 377 5.16 19.26 8.55
CA CYS A 377 3.91 18.64 8.13
C CYS A 377 3.47 19.17 6.75
N SER A 378 2.55 18.49 6.07
CA SER A 378 2.03 18.94 4.76
C SER A 378 1.51 20.37 4.75
N ALA A 379 0.81 20.79 5.81
CA ALA A 379 0.28 22.16 5.90
C ALA A 379 1.41 23.20 5.86
N CYS A 380 2.47 23.01 6.65
CA CYS A 380 3.62 23.92 6.67
C CYS A 380 4.47 23.81 5.40
N TYR A 381 4.70 22.59 4.90
CA TYR A 381 5.46 22.35 3.67
C TYR A 381 4.84 23.06 2.46
N ASN A 382 3.51 22.93 2.32
CA ASN A 382 2.80 23.53 1.20
C ASN A 382 2.49 25.02 1.38
N SER A 383 2.58 25.54 2.61
CA SER A 383 2.47 26.98 2.93
C SER A 383 3.82 27.70 2.93
N ASP A 384 4.81 27.13 2.23
CA ASP A 384 6.15 27.69 2.02
C ASP A 384 6.88 28.06 3.30
N GLN A 385 6.60 27.33 4.37
CA GLN A 385 7.41 27.42 5.58
C GLN A 385 8.78 26.80 5.28
N HIS A 386 9.83 27.39 5.84
CA HIS A 386 11.23 27.08 5.55
C HIS A 386 11.68 27.46 4.13
N ASP A 387 13.00 27.46 3.88
CA ASP A 387 13.57 27.80 2.58
C ASP A 387 12.97 26.96 1.45
N ILE A 388 12.43 27.63 0.43
CA ILE A 388 11.78 27.01 -0.72
C ILE A 388 12.78 26.48 -1.76
N THR A 389 14.06 26.83 -1.65
CA THR A 389 15.14 26.29 -2.50
C THR A 389 15.71 24.99 -1.96
N HIS A 390 15.49 24.66 -0.68
CA HIS A 390 15.89 23.37 -0.13
C HIS A 390 15.03 22.24 -0.69
N THR A 391 15.66 21.09 -0.95
CA THR A 391 14.97 19.84 -1.28
C THR A 391 14.52 19.13 -0.01
N PHE A 392 13.56 18.22 -0.14
CA PHE A 392 12.97 17.52 0.99
C PHE A 392 12.89 16.02 0.71
N TRP A 393 13.09 15.22 1.74
CA TRP A 393 12.66 13.82 1.77
C TRP A 393 11.19 13.77 2.17
N ARG A 394 10.38 13.08 1.37
CA ARG A 394 8.97 12.82 1.62
C ARG A 394 8.78 11.42 2.18
N TYR A 395 8.11 11.31 3.31
CA TYR A 395 7.66 10.08 3.95
C TYR A 395 6.14 10.14 4.02
N TYR A 396 5.45 9.30 3.24
CA TYR A 396 3.98 9.32 3.17
C TYR A 396 3.33 8.15 3.96
N GLU A 397 4.15 7.23 4.47
CA GLU A 397 3.81 6.10 5.33
C GLU A 397 4.70 6.08 6.59
N LEU A 398 4.42 5.15 7.52
CA LEU A 398 5.24 4.90 8.72
C LEU A 398 6.54 4.11 8.43
N SER A 399 6.73 3.64 7.18
CA SER A 399 7.92 2.90 6.75
C SER A 399 9.11 3.84 6.44
N GLU A 400 10.32 3.27 6.37
CA GLU A 400 11.56 4.03 6.09
C GLU A 400 11.69 4.50 4.62
N ASN A 401 10.69 4.19 3.77
CA ASN A 401 10.65 4.53 2.36
C ASN A 401 10.51 6.04 2.15
N ARG A 402 11.63 6.71 1.90
CA ARG A 402 11.70 8.15 1.63
C ARG A 402 11.98 8.45 0.16
N VAL A 403 11.29 9.46 -0.37
CA VAL A 403 11.46 9.92 -1.75
C VAL A 403 11.97 11.36 -1.75
N LEU A 404 13.09 11.61 -2.44
CA LEU A 404 13.60 12.98 -2.61
C LEU A 404 12.65 13.74 -3.55
N VAL A 405 12.14 14.89 -3.11
CA VAL A 405 11.34 15.78 -3.95
C VAL A 405 12.14 17.03 -4.34
N PRO A 406 11.92 17.58 -5.55
CA PRO A 406 12.65 18.75 -6.01
C PRO A 406 12.34 19.99 -5.16
N CYS A 407 13.14 21.04 -5.32
CA CYS A 407 12.97 22.28 -4.58
C CYS A 407 11.63 22.96 -4.94
N ARG A 408 10.94 23.47 -3.93
CA ARG A 408 9.63 24.14 -4.06
C ARG A 408 9.66 25.36 -4.99
N SER A 409 10.77 26.11 -4.99
CA SER A 409 10.97 27.32 -5.81
C SER A 409 10.80 27.12 -7.32
N LYS A 410 10.94 25.89 -7.83
CA LYS A 410 10.83 25.56 -9.27
C LYS A 410 9.64 24.67 -9.59
N SER A 411 8.77 24.42 -8.61
CA SER A 411 7.72 23.41 -8.70
C SER A 411 6.34 24.02 -8.86
N VAL A 412 5.47 23.29 -9.56
CA VAL A 412 4.08 23.73 -9.80
C VAL A 412 3.28 23.62 -8.51
N LYS A 413 2.67 24.74 -8.12
CA LYS A 413 1.83 24.87 -6.94
C LYS A 413 0.37 24.99 -7.37
N ILE A 414 -0.49 24.13 -6.85
CA ILE A 414 -1.93 24.05 -7.19
C ILE A 414 -2.76 24.30 -5.93
N MET A 415 -3.89 24.98 -6.07
CA MET A 415 -4.85 25.17 -4.97
C MET A 415 -5.74 23.92 -4.84
N SER A 416 -5.82 23.34 -3.65
CA SER A 416 -6.79 22.28 -3.39
C SER A 416 -8.19 22.87 -3.16
N ARG A 417 -9.24 22.17 -3.61
CA ARG A 417 -10.65 22.60 -3.52
C ARG A 417 -11.53 21.45 -3.09
N GLY A 418 -12.50 21.72 -2.21
CA GLY A 418 -13.34 20.66 -1.69
C GLY A 418 -14.06 21.03 -0.40
N ILE A 419 -14.32 20.02 0.42
CA ILE A 419 -14.88 20.14 1.76
C ILE A 419 -13.75 20.58 2.70
N PHE A 420 -13.51 21.89 2.72
CA PHE A 420 -12.59 22.58 3.62
C PHE A 420 -13.36 23.60 4.46
N LYS A 421 -12.67 24.28 5.38
CA LYS A 421 -13.27 25.41 6.11
C LYS A 421 -13.88 26.41 5.12
N ASP A 422 -15.06 26.90 5.44
CA ASP A 422 -15.89 27.83 4.67
C ASP A 422 -16.59 27.21 3.43
N ALA A 423 -16.46 25.90 3.20
CA ALA A 423 -17.23 25.21 2.17
C ALA A 423 -18.72 25.12 2.55
N ILE A 424 -19.59 25.11 1.53
CA ILE A 424 -21.02 24.85 1.70
C ILE A 424 -21.32 23.41 1.30
N VAL A 425 -21.99 22.68 2.19
CA VAL A 425 -22.26 21.26 2.06
C VAL A 425 -23.73 20.93 2.28
N CYS A 426 -24.14 19.75 1.83
CA CYS A 426 -25.37 19.09 2.22
C CYS A 426 -25.07 17.66 2.67
N ARG A 427 -26.09 16.91 3.11
CA ARG A 427 -25.93 15.49 3.42
C ARG A 427 -25.33 14.71 2.24
N GLY A 428 -24.34 13.89 2.54
CA GLY A 428 -23.58 13.09 1.59
C GLY A 428 -24.02 11.62 1.50
N PRO A 429 -23.34 10.82 0.67
CA PRO A 429 -23.73 9.44 0.38
C PRO A 429 -23.68 8.48 1.58
N ASP A 430 -22.83 8.75 2.58
CA ASP A 430 -22.71 7.90 3.77
C ASP A 430 -23.51 8.43 4.99
N TRP A 431 -24.39 9.42 4.79
CA TRP A 431 -25.18 10.04 5.85
C TRP A 431 -26.03 9.04 6.65
N GLN A 432 -25.85 9.06 7.96
CA GLN A 432 -26.58 8.20 8.91
C GLN A 432 -27.12 8.97 10.12
N TRP A 433 -27.18 10.29 10.04
CA TRP A 433 -27.36 11.18 11.19
C TRP A 433 -28.78 11.75 11.34
N GLY A 434 -29.78 11.01 10.85
CA GLY A 434 -31.19 11.41 10.96
C GLY A 434 -31.48 12.76 10.29
N GLU A 435 -32.19 13.63 11.00
CA GLU A 435 -32.67 14.94 10.53
C GLU A 435 -31.88 16.12 11.13
N GLN A 436 -30.62 15.93 11.50
CA GLN A 436 -29.79 17.00 12.08
C GLN A 436 -29.67 18.24 11.18
N ASP A 437 -29.81 18.09 9.87
CA ASP A 437 -29.76 19.12 8.82
C ASP A 437 -31.15 19.64 8.38
N ALA A 438 -32.25 19.23 9.01
CA ALA A 438 -33.60 19.65 8.59
C ALA A 438 -33.88 21.14 8.93
N VAL A 439 -34.48 21.86 7.98
CA VAL A 439 -34.93 23.25 8.10
C VAL A 439 -36.46 23.27 8.02
N ILE A 440 -37.09 24.12 8.84
CA ILE A 440 -38.55 24.30 8.85
C ILE A 440 -38.85 25.52 7.98
N ASP A 441 -39.43 25.31 6.79
CA ASP A 441 -39.91 26.40 5.95
C ASP A 441 -41.34 26.78 6.34
N VAL A 442 -41.55 28.03 6.76
CA VAL A 442 -42.89 28.59 7.00
C VAL A 442 -43.39 29.20 5.69
N VAL A 443 -44.07 28.41 4.86
CA VAL A 443 -44.63 28.90 3.61
C VAL A 443 -46.01 29.50 3.85
N SER A 444 -46.15 30.80 3.58
CA SER A 444 -47.46 31.45 3.48
C SER A 444 -48.13 31.06 2.16
N SER A 445 -49.40 30.68 2.27
CA SER A 445 -50.22 30.05 1.24
C SER A 445 -50.33 30.84 -0.07
N SER A 446 -50.04 30.18 -1.19
CA SER A 446 -50.79 30.40 -2.43
C SER A 446 -50.82 29.12 -3.29
N GLN A 447 -52.02 28.82 -3.77
CA GLN A 447 -52.50 27.58 -4.37
C GLN A 447 -51.79 27.17 -5.67
N GLY A 448 -51.62 25.86 -5.86
CA GLY A 448 -51.31 25.23 -7.14
C GLY A 448 -51.25 23.70 -6.99
N THR A 449 -52.12 22.99 -7.69
CA THR A 449 -52.41 21.55 -7.59
C THR A 449 -51.24 20.61 -7.95
N GLU A 450 -51.04 19.61 -7.08
CA GLU A 450 -50.04 18.52 -7.06
C GLU A 450 -50.03 17.55 -8.27
N PRO A 451 -48.99 16.69 -8.34
CA PRO A 451 -49.19 15.26 -8.13
C PRO A 451 -48.49 14.73 -6.86
N SER A 452 -49.26 13.93 -6.09
CA SER A 452 -49.01 13.37 -4.74
C SER A 452 -47.58 12.88 -4.45
N PRO A 453 -47.02 13.16 -3.25
CA PRO A 453 -45.79 12.54 -2.75
C PRO A 453 -45.99 11.06 -2.42
N VAL A 454 -44.92 10.27 -2.57
CA VAL A 454 -44.84 8.86 -2.15
C VAL A 454 -44.80 8.79 -0.62
N ASP A 455 -45.71 8.00 -0.04
CA ASP A 455 -45.90 7.78 1.39
C ASP A 455 -44.58 7.44 2.13
N THR A 456 -44.26 8.15 3.22
CA THR A 456 -43.07 7.94 4.07
C THR A 456 -42.95 6.51 4.58
N ASP A 457 -44.09 5.85 4.81
CA ASP A 457 -44.13 4.45 5.25
C ASP A 457 -43.59 3.52 4.16
N SER A 458 -43.80 3.87 2.88
CA SER A 458 -43.28 3.10 1.73
C SER A 458 -41.76 3.18 1.60
N VAL A 459 -41.15 4.29 1.99
CA VAL A 459 -39.68 4.48 1.92
C VAL A 459 -38.99 3.69 3.03
N LEU A 460 -39.51 3.79 4.26
CA LEU A 460 -38.98 3.03 5.40
C LEU A 460 -39.13 1.53 5.19
N LEU A 461 -40.30 1.11 4.71
CA LEU A 461 -40.59 -0.29 4.39
C LEU A 461 -39.67 -0.82 3.29
N LYS A 462 -39.46 -0.07 2.20
CA LYS A 462 -38.50 -0.41 1.15
C LYS A 462 -37.09 -0.65 1.73
N ARG A 463 -36.60 0.27 2.58
CA ARG A 463 -35.27 0.15 3.20
C ARG A 463 -35.14 -1.11 4.05
N LYS A 464 -36.15 -1.41 4.87
CA LYS A 464 -36.13 -2.57 5.77
C LYS A 464 -36.22 -3.91 5.03
N ILE A 465 -36.93 -3.97 3.90
CA ILE A 465 -37.07 -5.21 3.14
C ILE A 465 -35.98 -5.41 2.11
N THR A 466 -35.17 -4.39 1.76
CA THR A 466 -34.23 -4.44 0.62
C THR A 466 -33.33 -5.67 0.67
N TYR A 467 -32.67 -5.94 1.80
CA TYR A 467 -31.77 -7.10 1.92
C TYR A 467 -32.50 -8.44 1.72
N ALA A 468 -33.61 -8.65 2.43
CA ALA A 468 -34.41 -9.88 2.31
C ALA A 468 -35.02 -10.02 0.90
N PHE A 469 -35.43 -8.92 0.29
CA PHE A 469 -35.98 -8.88 -1.05
C PHE A 469 -34.92 -9.25 -2.09
N THR A 470 -33.73 -8.63 -2.05
CA THR A 470 -32.66 -8.92 -3.01
C THR A 470 -32.07 -10.31 -2.85
N ASP A 471 -32.11 -10.87 -1.65
CA ASP A 471 -31.55 -12.19 -1.38
C ASP A 471 -32.52 -13.33 -1.71
N LEU A 472 -33.82 -13.17 -1.44
CA LEU A 472 -34.81 -14.25 -1.54
C LEU A 472 -35.69 -14.20 -2.79
N ILE A 473 -35.77 -13.07 -3.50
CA ILE A 473 -36.62 -12.93 -4.69
C ILE A 473 -35.82 -13.20 -5.97
N GLN A 474 -36.35 -14.09 -6.81
CA GLN A 474 -35.94 -14.24 -8.20
C GLN A 474 -36.85 -13.38 -9.09
N PRO A 475 -36.35 -12.26 -9.67
CA PRO A 475 -37.21 -11.30 -10.38
C PRO A 475 -37.97 -11.91 -11.55
N LEU A 476 -37.31 -12.75 -12.35
CA LEU A 476 -37.89 -13.36 -13.54
C LEU A 476 -39.10 -14.25 -13.24
N ASP A 477 -39.17 -14.84 -12.05
CA ASP A 477 -40.25 -15.75 -11.64
C ASP A 477 -41.53 -14.99 -11.27
N ILE A 478 -41.40 -13.73 -10.87
CA ILE A 478 -42.53 -12.94 -10.33
C ILE A 478 -42.98 -11.82 -11.28
N LEU A 479 -42.12 -11.36 -12.20
CA LEU A 479 -42.42 -10.25 -13.13
C LEU A 479 -43.70 -10.46 -13.94
N SER A 480 -43.94 -11.70 -14.42
CA SER A 480 -45.12 -12.02 -15.25
C SER A 480 -46.46 -12.04 -14.48
N VAL A 481 -46.40 -11.89 -13.15
CA VAL A 481 -47.56 -12.06 -12.26
C VAL A 481 -48.08 -10.71 -11.74
N PHE A 482 -47.28 -9.64 -11.76
CA PHE A 482 -47.67 -8.33 -11.22
C PHE A 482 -48.97 -7.78 -11.85
N HIS A 483 -49.09 -7.85 -13.19
CA HIS A 483 -50.27 -7.37 -13.90
C HIS A 483 -51.54 -8.20 -13.68
N LYS A 484 -51.44 -9.42 -13.14
CA LYS A 484 -52.62 -10.18 -12.68
C LYS A 484 -53.29 -9.52 -11.47
N TYR A 485 -52.51 -8.88 -10.60
CA TYR A 485 -52.99 -8.31 -9.33
C TYR A 485 -53.14 -6.79 -9.37
N ASN A 486 -52.33 -6.09 -10.16
CA ASN A 486 -52.49 -4.66 -10.40
C ASN A 486 -51.90 -4.25 -11.76
N LEU A 487 -52.77 -3.94 -12.71
CA LEU A 487 -52.41 -3.49 -14.06
C LEU A 487 -51.71 -2.13 -14.09
N HIS A 488 -51.74 -1.37 -12.98
CA HIS A 488 -51.10 -0.06 -12.87
C HIS A 488 -49.74 -0.10 -12.16
N ILE A 489 -49.22 -1.29 -11.83
CA ILE A 489 -47.90 -1.48 -11.23
C ILE A 489 -46.94 -2.05 -12.27
N LEU A 490 -45.80 -1.36 -12.44
CA LEU A 490 -44.77 -1.60 -13.46
C LEU A 490 -45.30 -1.47 -14.88
N THR A 491 -44.64 -0.65 -15.70
CA THR A 491 -44.96 -0.62 -17.14
C THR A 491 -44.32 -1.81 -17.87
N GLU A 492 -44.85 -2.21 -19.04
CA GLU A 492 -44.23 -3.24 -19.90
C GLU A 492 -42.75 -2.95 -20.19
N ARG A 493 -42.41 -1.67 -20.39
CA ARG A 493 -41.03 -1.22 -20.58
C ARG A 493 -40.17 -1.49 -19.36
N GLU A 494 -40.67 -1.22 -18.16
CA GLU A 494 -39.92 -1.47 -16.92
C GLU A 494 -39.79 -2.97 -16.63
N ILE A 495 -40.79 -3.77 -16.98
CA ILE A 495 -40.69 -5.23 -16.91
C ILE A 495 -39.55 -5.71 -17.82
N GLU A 496 -39.46 -5.18 -19.04
CA GLU A 496 -38.37 -5.53 -19.96
C GLU A 496 -37.00 -5.02 -19.47
N ASP A 497 -36.92 -3.79 -18.96
CA ASP A 497 -35.69 -3.23 -18.38
C ASP A 497 -35.18 -4.13 -17.22
N ILE A 498 -36.09 -4.60 -16.36
CA ILE A 498 -35.73 -5.50 -15.25
C ILE A 498 -35.34 -6.89 -15.78
N ARG A 499 -35.99 -7.41 -16.83
CA ARG A 499 -35.59 -8.68 -17.47
C ARG A 499 -34.16 -8.59 -18.00
N VAL A 500 -33.86 -7.55 -18.77
CA VAL A 500 -32.52 -7.29 -19.33
C VAL A 500 -31.49 -7.15 -18.20
N GLU A 501 -31.75 -6.32 -17.19
CA GLU A 501 -30.82 -6.13 -16.06
C GLU A 501 -30.58 -7.45 -15.31
N THR A 502 -31.62 -8.26 -15.11
CA THR A 502 -31.50 -9.56 -14.43
C THR A 502 -30.70 -10.56 -15.26
N THR A 503 -30.89 -10.60 -16.58
CA THR A 503 -30.17 -11.52 -17.48
C THR A 503 -28.70 -11.15 -17.63
N PHE A 504 -28.35 -9.86 -17.72
CA PHE A 504 -26.97 -9.42 -18.00
C PHE A 504 -26.15 -9.10 -16.75
N LYS A 505 -26.77 -8.60 -15.67
CA LYS A 505 -26.08 -8.20 -14.43
C LYS A 505 -26.40 -9.09 -13.22
N GLY A 506 -27.19 -10.14 -13.43
CA GLY A 506 -27.48 -11.16 -12.44
C GLY A 506 -28.65 -10.83 -11.49
N ARG A 507 -29.06 -11.85 -10.73
CA ARG A 507 -30.27 -11.85 -9.89
C ARG A 507 -30.36 -10.67 -8.93
N PHE A 508 -29.24 -10.31 -8.30
CA PHE A 508 -29.21 -9.28 -7.27
C PHE A 508 -29.50 -7.90 -7.85
N LYS A 509 -28.86 -7.55 -8.97
CA LYS A 509 -29.06 -6.25 -9.61
C LYS A 509 -30.45 -6.10 -10.21
N GLY A 510 -30.97 -7.20 -10.77
CA GLY A 510 -32.37 -7.30 -11.19
C GLY A 510 -33.37 -7.10 -10.06
N ALA A 511 -33.14 -7.71 -8.89
CA ALA A 511 -34.02 -7.59 -7.72
C ALA A 511 -33.97 -6.18 -7.10
N GLU A 512 -32.79 -5.56 -7.06
CA GLU A 512 -32.63 -4.16 -6.63
C GLU A 512 -33.41 -3.23 -7.56
N MET A 513 -33.26 -3.39 -8.89
CA MET A 513 -33.99 -2.58 -9.87
C MET A 513 -35.51 -2.80 -9.75
N LEU A 514 -35.97 -4.04 -9.57
CA LEU A 514 -37.39 -4.34 -9.37
C LEU A 514 -37.96 -3.61 -8.14
N LEU A 515 -37.28 -3.67 -7.00
CA LEU A 515 -37.73 -2.99 -5.79
C LEU A 515 -37.71 -1.46 -5.94
N ASP A 516 -36.70 -0.92 -6.64
CA ASP A 516 -36.56 0.50 -6.99
C ASP A 516 -37.67 1.01 -7.92
N LYS A 517 -38.23 0.14 -8.76
CA LYS A 517 -39.37 0.50 -9.60
C LYS A 517 -40.68 0.36 -8.82
N LEU A 518 -40.85 -0.72 -8.06
CA LEU A 518 -42.07 -1.01 -7.33
C LEU A 518 -42.45 0.07 -6.32
N TYR A 519 -41.53 0.50 -5.45
CA TYR A 519 -41.85 1.40 -4.33
C TYR A 519 -42.40 2.78 -4.76
N LYS A 520 -42.25 3.12 -6.05
CA LYS A 520 -42.76 4.36 -6.64
C LYS A 520 -44.26 4.31 -6.92
N TYR A 521 -44.85 3.12 -6.96
CA TYR A 521 -46.28 2.94 -7.24
C TYR A 521 -47.11 2.92 -5.96
N LYS A 522 -48.25 3.60 -5.98
CA LYS A 522 -49.22 3.52 -4.88
C LYS A 522 -49.76 2.09 -4.78
N GLY A 523 -49.74 1.52 -3.57
CA GLY A 523 -50.20 0.15 -3.32
C GLY A 523 -49.22 -0.95 -3.73
N TRP A 524 -47.97 -0.61 -4.06
CA TRP A 524 -46.94 -1.56 -4.49
C TRP A 524 -46.74 -2.72 -3.54
N PHE A 525 -46.72 -2.45 -2.23
CA PHE A 525 -46.40 -3.46 -1.23
C PHE A 525 -47.52 -4.50 -1.11
N GLN A 526 -48.79 -4.07 -1.14
CA GLN A 526 -49.91 -5.00 -1.13
C GLN A 526 -49.95 -5.86 -2.40
N CYS A 527 -49.63 -5.26 -3.56
CA CYS A 527 -49.51 -6.00 -4.80
C CYS A 527 -48.37 -7.03 -4.74
N LEU A 528 -47.23 -6.67 -4.17
CA LEU A 528 -46.11 -7.58 -3.97
C LEU A 528 -46.51 -8.76 -3.07
N LEU A 529 -47.17 -8.52 -1.94
CA LEU A 529 -47.65 -9.60 -1.07
C LEU A 529 -48.59 -10.56 -1.80
N ASN A 530 -49.48 -10.03 -2.65
CA ASN A 530 -50.39 -10.85 -3.45
C ASN A 530 -49.65 -11.67 -4.51
N VAL A 531 -48.63 -11.10 -5.15
CA VAL A 531 -47.77 -11.80 -6.13
C VAL A 531 -46.99 -12.94 -5.47
N LEU A 532 -46.41 -12.71 -4.30
CA LEU A 532 -45.65 -13.73 -3.57
C LEU A 532 -46.54 -14.91 -3.12
N GLN A 533 -47.84 -14.66 -2.92
CA GLN A 533 -48.82 -15.67 -2.55
C GLN A 533 -49.43 -16.42 -3.74
N ASP A 534 -49.17 -15.98 -4.98
CA ASP A 534 -49.69 -16.60 -6.21
C ASP A 534 -49.25 -18.07 -6.31
N GLU A 535 -50.16 -18.92 -6.81
CA GLU A 535 -49.93 -20.36 -6.97
C GLU A 535 -48.72 -20.69 -7.87
N LYS A 536 -48.34 -19.79 -8.78
CA LYS A 536 -47.15 -19.92 -9.63
C LYS A 536 -45.84 -19.53 -8.92
N VAL A 537 -45.89 -18.61 -7.95
CA VAL A 537 -44.70 -18.05 -7.29
C VAL A 537 -44.33 -18.82 -6.01
N LYS A 538 -45.32 -19.34 -5.26
CA LYS A 538 -45.14 -20.23 -4.09
C LYS A 538 -44.25 -19.67 -2.95
N LEU A 539 -44.17 -18.36 -2.75
CA LEU A 539 -43.38 -17.71 -1.67
C LEU A 539 -44.26 -17.22 -0.51
N ARG A 540 -45.19 -18.06 -0.03
CA ARG A 540 -46.19 -17.70 1.00
C ARG A 540 -45.58 -17.36 2.37
N ASP A 541 -44.52 -18.06 2.76
CA ASP A 541 -43.84 -17.83 4.04
C ASP A 541 -43.10 -16.47 4.05
N LEU A 542 -42.50 -16.10 2.91
CA LEU A 542 -41.88 -14.81 2.72
C LEU A 542 -42.91 -13.69 2.74
N ALA A 543 -44.06 -13.86 2.05
CA ALA A 543 -45.15 -12.89 2.10
C ALA A 543 -45.63 -12.64 3.54
N SER A 544 -45.80 -13.71 4.32
CA SER A 544 -46.23 -13.62 5.73
C SER A 544 -45.19 -12.90 6.60
N SER A 545 -43.91 -13.16 6.36
CA SER A 545 -42.79 -12.50 7.07
C SER A 545 -42.71 -11.01 6.74
N LEU A 546 -42.90 -10.63 5.48
CA LEU A 546 -42.91 -9.23 5.04
C LEU A 546 -44.13 -8.46 5.56
N ASP A 547 -45.30 -9.10 5.61
CA ASP A 547 -46.52 -8.48 6.15
C ASP A 547 -46.42 -8.24 7.66
N LYS A 548 -45.87 -9.21 8.40
CA LYS A 548 -45.57 -9.04 9.83
C LYS A 548 -44.61 -7.87 10.08
N LEU A 549 -43.55 -7.76 9.28
CA LEU A 549 -42.59 -6.64 9.38
C LEU A 549 -43.27 -5.28 9.13
N LYS A 550 -44.22 -5.20 8.18
CA LYS A 550 -45.00 -3.98 7.95
C LYS A 550 -45.89 -3.63 9.16
N HIS A 551 -46.53 -4.63 9.77
CA HIS A 551 -47.34 -4.44 10.96
C HIS A 551 -46.52 -3.95 12.17
N ASP A 552 -45.34 -4.53 12.39
CA ASP A 552 -44.45 -4.13 13.48
C ASP A 552 -43.98 -2.67 13.32
N LEU A 553 -43.68 -2.24 12.08
CA LEU A 553 -43.31 -0.87 11.75
C LEU A 553 -44.42 0.15 12.05
N LEU A 554 -45.69 -0.20 11.82
CA LEU A 554 -46.84 0.66 12.08
C LEU A 554 -47.13 0.80 13.60
N HIS A 555 -46.79 -0.21 14.41
CA HIS A 555 -46.97 -0.18 15.85
C HIS A 555 -45.85 0.59 16.60
N GLU A 556 -44.63 0.61 16.07
CA GLU A 556 -43.53 1.46 16.58
C GLU A 556 -43.87 2.96 16.46
N THR A 557 -44.57 3.37 15.40
CA THR A 557 -44.99 4.76 15.18
C THR A 557 -46.11 5.25 16.11
N VAL A 558 -46.98 4.35 16.61
CA VAL A 558 -48.13 4.74 17.46
C VAL A 558 -47.72 4.90 18.94
N SER A 559 -46.64 4.24 19.37
CA SER A 559 -46.21 4.27 20.79
C SER A 559 -45.50 5.56 21.21
N GLN A 560 -45.19 6.47 20.27
CA GLN A 560 -44.55 7.76 20.54
C GLN A 560 -45.52 8.97 20.51
N ALA A 561 -46.80 8.74 20.23
CA ALA A 561 -47.81 9.80 20.10
C ALA A 561 -48.94 9.64 21.14
N SER A 562 -48.62 9.77 22.42
CA SER A 562 -49.63 9.91 23.48
C SER A 562 -49.22 10.96 24.52
N GLY A 563 -49.45 12.23 24.17
CA GLY A 563 -49.35 13.35 25.09
C GLY A 563 -49.70 14.69 24.44
N LEU A 564 -50.87 15.22 24.81
CA LEU A 564 -51.41 16.58 24.63
C LEU A 564 -52.47 16.79 23.53
N GLN A 565 -53.70 17.05 23.99
CA GLN A 565 -54.78 17.72 23.25
C GLN A 565 -54.65 19.25 23.41
N SER A 566 -54.80 20.01 22.32
CA SER A 566 -55.78 21.10 22.20
C SER A 566 -55.80 21.67 20.77
N ASP A 567 -57.01 21.98 20.30
CA ASP A 567 -57.35 22.51 18.98
C ASP A 567 -56.74 23.89 18.68
N HIS A 568 -56.09 24.05 17.52
CA HIS A 568 -56.19 25.18 16.57
C HIS A 568 -55.29 24.92 15.35
N PRO A 569 -55.68 25.34 14.12
CA PRO A 569 -55.00 24.92 12.90
C PRO A 569 -53.65 25.62 12.75
N GLN A 570 -52.56 24.88 12.94
CA GLN A 570 -51.20 25.37 12.70
C GLN A 570 -50.79 25.20 11.22
N PRO A 571 -49.97 26.13 10.70
CA PRO A 571 -49.54 26.12 9.31
C PRO A 571 -48.78 24.84 8.96
N VAL A 572 -49.01 24.32 7.76
CA VAL A 572 -48.34 23.12 7.23
C VAL A 572 -46.84 23.40 7.13
N GLN A 573 -46.06 22.75 8.00
CA GLN A 573 -44.60 22.80 7.97
C GLN A 573 -44.10 21.87 6.88
N THR A 574 -43.55 22.42 5.80
CA THR A 574 -42.80 21.63 4.81
C THR A 574 -41.35 21.52 5.28
N LYS A 575 -40.88 20.30 5.57
CA LYS A 575 -39.48 20.04 5.93
C LYS A 575 -38.62 20.07 4.67
N SER A 576 -37.65 20.98 4.61
CA SER A 576 -36.55 20.94 3.63
C SER A 576 -35.25 20.53 4.34
N TYR A 577 -34.28 19.99 3.59
CA TYR A 577 -32.97 19.67 4.13
C TYR A 577 -32.01 20.80 3.77
N GLY A 578 -31.47 21.46 4.79
CA GLY A 578 -30.67 22.67 4.67
C GLY A 578 -29.26 22.42 4.15
N GLN A 579 -28.61 23.51 3.78
CA GLN A 579 -27.18 23.54 3.55
C GLN A 579 -26.47 23.78 4.89
N GLY A 580 -25.17 23.49 4.90
CA GLY A 580 -24.31 23.68 6.05
C GLY A 580 -23.01 24.35 5.67
N LEU A 581 -22.54 25.23 6.54
CA LEU A 581 -21.22 25.86 6.47
C LEU A 581 -20.21 25.03 7.24
N VAL A 582 -19.15 24.58 6.57
CA VAL A 582 -18.04 23.89 7.22
C VAL A 582 -17.22 24.89 8.05
N LEU A 583 -17.22 24.74 9.37
CA LEU A 583 -16.50 25.62 10.29
C LEU A 583 -15.02 25.26 10.44
N SER A 584 -14.71 23.96 10.40
CA SER A 584 -13.35 23.46 10.61
C SER A 584 -13.23 21.99 10.23
N ILE A 585 -12.07 21.60 9.71
CA ILE A 585 -11.64 20.20 9.61
C ILE A 585 -11.05 19.77 10.95
N LYS A 586 -11.38 18.56 11.39
CA LYS A 586 -11.04 18.01 12.71
C LYS A 586 -10.72 16.52 12.63
N SER A 587 -10.29 15.98 13.77
CA SER A 587 -10.19 14.55 14.00
C SER A 587 -11.57 13.92 14.22
N TRP A 588 -11.75 12.68 13.76
CA TRP A 588 -12.80 11.78 14.23
C TRP A 588 -12.15 10.75 15.15
N ASP A 589 -12.62 10.66 16.39
CA ASP A 589 -11.92 9.93 17.46
C ASP A 589 -10.44 10.39 17.56
N GLU A 590 -9.49 9.48 17.40
CA GLU A 590 -8.05 9.76 17.40
C GLU A 590 -7.48 10.00 15.99
N THR A 591 -8.25 9.76 14.94
CA THR A 591 -7.78 9.85 13.55
C THR A 591 -7.88 11.30 13.06
N ALA A 592 -6.76 11.85 12.60
CA ALA A 592 -6.67 13.25 12.21
C ALA A 592 -7.28 13.56 10.83
N ASN A 593 -7.69 14.81 10.65
CA ASN A 593 -8.15 15.41 9.37
C ASN A 593 -9.29 14.66 8.65
N CYS A 594 -10.07 13.85 9.37
CA CYS A 594 -11.06 12.94 8.77
C CYS A 594 -12.51 13.28 9.13
N ALA A 595 -12.75 14.44 9.73
CA ALA A 595 -14.06 14.98 10.06
C ALA A 595 -14.19 16.46 9.75
N ALA A 596 -15.43 16.92 9.57
CA ALA A 596 -15.78 18.32 9.43
C ALA A 596 -16.84 18.71 10.47
N ARG A 597 -16.62 19.82 11.19
CA ARG A 597 -17.67 20.46 11.99
C ARG A 597 -18.48 21.38 11.09
N VAL A 598 -19.79 21.20 11.05
CA VAL A 598 -20.71 21.92 10.16
C VAL A 598 -21.74 22.68 10.98
N GLN A 599 -22.02 23.93 10.59
CA GLN A 599 -23.18 24.69 11.05
C GLN A 599 -24.25 24.67 9.97
N TRP A 600 -25.38 24.05 10.26
CA TRP A 600 -26.51 23.96 9.36
C TRP A 600 -27.35 25.24 9.36
N ASP A 601 -28.14 25.43 8.31
CA ASP A 601 -29.09 26.56 8.18
C ASP A 601 -30.10 26.64 9.33
N ASN A 602 -30.40 25.49 9.97
CA ASN A 602 -31.23 25.42 11.19
C ASN A 602 -30.47 25.84 12.48
N HIS A 603 -29.26 26.40 12.34
CA HIS A 603 -28.33 26.80 13.40
C HIS A 603 -27.75 25.68 14.26
N SER A 604 -28.09 24.42 13.99
CA SER A 604 -27.46 23.29 14.68
C SER A 604 -26.01 23.11 14.22
N GLN A 605 -25.19 22.59 15.13
CA GLN A 605 -23.79 22.29 14.84
C GLN A 605 -23.46 20.85 15.22
N PHE A 606 -22.90 20.12 14.27
CA PHE A 606 -22.53 18.71 14.45
C PHE A 606 -21.25 18.40 13.67
N GLU A 607 -20.71 17.21 13.91
CA GLU A 607 -19.49 16.73 13.30
C GLU A 607 -19.79 15.52 12.42
N TYR A 608 -19.16 15.46 11.25
CA TYR A 608 -19.46 14.50 10.19
C TYR A 608 -18.18 13.93 9.59
N ARG A 609 -18.19 12.66 9.18
CA ARG A 609 -17.00 12.01 8.61
C ARG A 609 -16.72 12.54 7.21
N VAL A 610 -15.45 12.81 6.95
CA VAL A 610 -14.88 13.18 5.65
C VAL A 610 -13.54 12.46 5.51
N GLY A 611 -13.60 11.14 5.35
CA GLY A 611 -12.42 10.28 5.22
C GLY A 611 -12.30 9.21 6.30
N TYR A 612 -12.94 9.34 7.46
CA TYR A 612 -12.82 8.33 8.51
C TYR A 612 -13.34 6.96 8.04
N MET A 613 -12.48 5.94 8.04
CA MET A 613 -12.75 4.61 7.46
C MET A 613 -13.27 4.67 6.01
N GLY A 614 -12.84 5.67 5.24
CA GLY A 614 -13.30 5.88 3.86
C GLY A 614 -14.70 6.47 3.73
N LYS A 615 -15.39 6.83 4.82
CA LYS A 615 -16.76 7.37 4.79
C LYS A 615 -16.78 8.88 4.57
N VAL A 616 -17.74 9.34 3.77
CA VAL A 616 -17.99 10.76 3.53
C VAL A 616 -19.47 11.07 3.71
N ASP A 617 -19.79 11.63 4.86
CA ASP A 617 -21.16 11.96 5.28
C ASP A 617 -21.66 13.27 4.67
N LEU A 618 -20.79 14.05 4.01
CA LEU A 618 -21.09 15.35 3.43
C LEU A 618 -20.91 15.33 1.92
N LYS A 619 -21.72 16.12 1.20
CA LYS A 619 -21.57 16.38 -0.23
C LYS A 619 -21.39 17.86 -0.45
N LEU A 620 -20.42 18.22 -1.27
CA LEU A 620 -20.09 19.60 -1.59
C LEU A 620 -21.18 20.24 -2.46
N VAL A 621 -21.65 21.40 -2.03
CA VAL A 621 -22.51 22.29 -2.82
C VAL A 621 -21.67 23.43 -3.38
N LYS A 622 -20.82 24.05 -2.55
CA LYS A 622 -19.87 25.08 -2.95
C LYS A 622 -18.49 24.80 -2.35
N ALA A 623 -17.51 24.64 -3.22
CA ALA A 623 -16.11 24.45 -2.86
C ALA A 623 -15.54 25.64 -2.08
N SER A 624 -14.66 25.33 -1.13
CA SER A 624 -13.72 26.27 -0.54
C SER A 624 -12.30 25.83 -0.84
N ASP A 625 -11.36 26.77 -0.74
CA ASP A 625 -9.94 26.53 -0.94
C ASP A 625 -9.35 25.84 0.30
N GLY A 626 -8.69 24.71 0.10
CA GLY A 626 -8.02 23.92 1.15
C GLY A 626 -6.57 24.28 1.40
N GLY A 627 -6.09 25.34 0.75
CA GLY A 627 -4.68 25.68 0.69
C GLY A 627 -3.97 25.00 -0.48
N TYR A 628 -2.73 25.42 -0.68
CA TYR A 628 -1.93 24.97 -1.82
C TYR A 628 -1.31 23.60 -1.58
N TYR A 629 -0.86 22.96 -2.66
CA TYR A 629 0.05 21.83 -2.63
C TYR A 629 0.99 21.85 -3.84
N TYR A 630 2.15 21.23 -3.69
CA TYR A 630 3.08 21.04 -4.81
C TYR A 630 2.74 19.76 -5.56
N ARG A 631 2.13 19.90 -6.74
CA ARG A 631 1.50 18.78 -7.47
C ARG A 631 2.43 17.59 -7.66
N ASP A 632 3.62 17.86 -8.19
CA ASP A 632 4.57 16.81 -8.54
C ASP A 632 5.38 16.31 -7.34
N HIS A 633 5.21 16.94 -6.16
CA HIS A 633 5.78 16.48 -4.90
C HIS A 633 4.86 15.48 -4.19
N LEU A 634 3.58 15.39 -4.56
CA LEU A 634 2.66 14.43 -3.96
C LEU A 634 2.99 12.99 -4.39
N PRO A 635 2.82 12.00 -3.50
CA PRO A 635 2.94 10.59 -3.88
C PRO A 635 1.90 10.22 -4.94
N ILE A 636 2.27 9.32 -5.84
CA ILE A 636 1.33 8.74 -6.79
C ILE A 636 0.70 7.52 -6.11
N LEU A 637 -0.63 7.48 -6.06
CA LEU A 637 -1.35 6.36 -5.44
C LEU A 637 -1.12 5.09 -6.25
N GLY A 638 -0.65 4.02 -5.58
CA GLY A 638 -0.34 2.74 -6.19
C GLY A 638 1.06 2.61 -6.82
N ASN A 639 1.87 3.68 -6.86
CA ASN A 639 3.23 3.59 -7.44
C ASN A 639 4.17 2.68 -6.62
N SER A 640 3.93 2.53 -5.33
CA SER A 640 4.64 1.58 -4.46
C SER A 640 4.38 0.12 -4.85
N ILE A 641 3.29 -0.16 -5.56
CA ILE A 641 2.94 -1.46 -6.13
C ILE A 641 3.81 -1.77 -7.37
N GLN A 642 4.37 -0.74 -8.03
CA GLN A 642 5.19 -0.88 -9.23
C GLN A 642 6.70 -0.87 -9.01
N LEU A 643 7.22 -0.28 -7.92
CA LEU A 643 8.63 -0.47 -7.58
C LEU A 643 8.95 -1.96 -7.47
N ILE A 644 7.98 -2.76 -7.03
CA ILE A 644 8.01 -4.22 -7.03
C ILE A 644 7.95 -4.77 -8.46
N ALA A 645 7.05 -4.30 -9.33
CA ALA A 645 6.95 -4.79 -10.72
C ALA A 645 8.16 -4.48 -11.62
N ALA A 646 8.84 -3.35 -11.41
CA ALA A 646 10.02 -2.93 -12.18
C ALA A 646 11.29 -3.72 -11.81
N ILE A 647 11.38 -4.23 -10.58
CA ILE A 647 12.43 -5.17 -10.15
C ILE A 647 12.36 -6.49 -10.95
N PHE A 648 11.20 -6.83 -11.53
CA PHE A 648 10.96 -8.12 -12.18
C PHE A 648 10.86 -8.07 -13.71
N THR A 649 11.24 -6.98 -14.37
CA THR A 649 11.44 -6.96 -15.84
C THR A 649 12.92 -7.11 -16.19
N PRO A 650 13.37 -8.23 -16.80
CA PRO A 650 14.75 -8.37 -17.24
C PRO A 650 15.09 -7.32 -18.33
N PRO A 651 16.31 -6.76 -18.33
CA PRO A 651 16.68 -5.58 -19.11
C PRO A 651 16.66 -5.75 -20.65
N ASN A 652 16.33 -6.93 -21.18
CA ASN A 652 16.48 -7.26 -22.60
C ASN A 652 15.16 -7.59 -23.36
N MET A 653 13.98 -7.20 -22.87
CA MET A 653 12.74 -7.36 -23.66
C MET A 653 12.20 -6.04 -24.21
N THR A 654 12.15 -5.94 -25.54
CA THR A 654 11.61 -4.78 -26.27
C THR A 654 10.08 -4.64 -26.12
N PRO A 655 9.53 -3.41 -26.27
CA PRO A 655 8.15 -3.05 -25.92
C PRO A 655 6.97 -3.79 -26.61
N PRO A 656 7.09 -4.47 -27.76
CA PRO A 656 5.90 -5.08 -28.39
C PRO A 656 5.51 -6.45 -27.80
N LEU A 657 6.32 -7.05 -26.91
CA LEU A 657 6.06 -8.40 -26.40
C LEU A 657 5.30 -8.46 -25.06
N CYS A 658 5.10 -7.33 -24.38
CA CYS A 658 4.24 -7.26 -23.18
C CYS A 658 2.75 -7.56 -23.48
N TRP A 659 2.34 -7.47 -24.75
CA TRP A 659 0.96 -7.63 -25.22
C TRP A 659 0.48 -9.08 -25.33
N LYS A 660 1.37 -10.08 -25.25
CA LYS A 660 0.96 -11.51 -25.33
C LYS A 660 0.55 -12.12 -23.99
N MET A 661 0.88 -11.50 -22.85
CA MET A 661 0.51 -12.00 -21.52
C MET A 661 -0.98 -11.74 -21.19
N SER A 662 -1.56 -10.64 -21.68
CA SER A 662 -3.00 -10.38 -21.53
C SER A 662 -3.88 -11.33 -22.36
N THR A 663 -3.39 -11.83 -23.50
CA THR A 663 -4.14 -12.80 -24.33
C THR A 663 -4.10 -14.21 -23.74
N ILE A 664 -3.05 -14.56 -22.97
CA ILE A 664 -2.95 -15.87 -22.31
C ILE A 664 -3.91 -15.95 -21.10
N LEU A 665 -4.09 -14.86 -20.36
CA LEU A 665 -5.08 -14.77 -19.27
C LEU A 665 -6.53 -14.94 -19.76
N ILE A 666 -6.88 -14.39 -20.93
CA ILE A 666 -8.23 -14.55 -21.51
C ILE A 666 -8.43 -15.94 -22.15
N ALA A 667 -7.35 -16.56 -22.67
CA ALA A 667 -7.43 -17.89 -23.27
C ALA A 667 -7.52 -19.03 -22.24
N TYR A 668 -7.11 -18.80 -20.98
CA TYR A 668 -7.13 -19.82 -19.93
C TYR A 668 -8.41 -19.83 -19.08
N GLU A 669 -9.24 -18.78 -19.12
CA GLU A 669 -10.57 -18.78 -18.49
C GLU A 669 -11.66 -19.43 -19.37
N GLN A 670 -11.32 -19.85 -20.60
CA GLN A 670 -12.24 -20.54 -21.53
C GLN A 670 -11.83 -22.00 -21.81
N LEU A 671 -10.86 -22.55 -21.08
CA LEU A 671 -10.50 -23.98 -21.03
C LEU A 671 -10.71 -24.49 -19.60
#